data_AF-A0A4Q5Q0A6-F1
#
_entry.id   AF-A0A4Q5Q0A6-F1
#
_cell.length_a   1.000
_cell.length_b   1.000
_cell.length_c   1.000
_cell.angle_alpha   90.00
_cell.angle_beta   90.00
_cell.angle_gamma   90.00
#
_symmetry.space_group_name_H-M   'P 1'
#
loop_
_entity.id
_entity.type
_entity.pdbx_description
1 polymer ?
#
loop_
_entity_poly.entity_id
_entity_poly.type
_entity_poly.pdbx_seq_one_letter_code
_entity_poly.pdbx_strand_id
1 'polypeptide(L)'
;MIKKDETRRELAKQVRNSTVYDLYNDFVENNIYKAFIVFGNGEFNLSHPKVLKPIQSFFELSQDFADHEGVFIGREEGIETLFFAFVHDTRRGLAQGGLRFSKYNTLADLLVDGLRLSQGMTRKNALAGLWWGGGKGIMAFPPSITNTEELKTGSEARREYFRAYGRFIASLGGVYYTAEDVGTNTDDMNALLSQNRFTTCISASNGGSGNPSPFTARGVFRAMQAGWKVISGTDNLKGVKVAVQGAGNVGYPLIKYLYEAGAKIWFCEFSETRIKQALEEMPELTLVKAEEIFDLDVDVFAPCAIGAQVNSQTIPRLKVKLVCGAANNILKEPDSDSIALRERGIAFVPDFVCNRMGIINCADEWLGYLSEDIRVAAEKVYPDTLRVFKYAKNRAVTTMKAAIDLADISASELHPLILHRGRRIIDNLVNTGWHKDQVQKENNQDLAFVPVLDETEIRVGWERENHFRGNEISIAAAPVSAASTPDLSSFLSPLLMDIRARSVEMLTGKRARRLLGSNHGGLSLQISIEQQIPYEREEVGKPRFVELCHDFHKANDEEIRKQMHKLGIGFDHNKWLSPMNESGKRAVNNLYSFLNNSDLIFKQNRLLDYCPRCHTVLVSSDVHRGELKVENRYQLNFKTDKNETIETKVFFPEYVLGAVAIAIKKGGKYSEIKGRYVINPATGKQLPIIEIENSNTEAEFITPLHSYDDQKVATENGFRDFPEIFDHNGNIVTEGYEGLNREEVRPLIIEKFGDDKDVFRGNWNADVLSCGRCDTLVVAKQSNQIFVKLEEAKELLYKAIEDEEIKFSHSGWKNTVLNYLNNTETWCISRQYWWGNEVSENDDEVFSTWFSLSALSLLGSGWNKNPKPQPTDEVFVNPDYLIRWVIPSQLMSLLVTGRPAFSNVHVHGSLHIVERQLKEIEGTDNTAFDEDRFVFKTVKKPMNKRMGNVVEPVTLIRRFGADTLRLAYLLSLGHGYQMQVTASQDHINQAKSSLTRIVTKITNIVNVIKKYPKGEATQIDKNVLDFCDKICEETRRAYHEVRFHDAAKFLIEMNENFAAYCNEIAENCHANGNSGDAQEVLKTLMSKMQEVFSPICPYQYEKLSKWINSKG
;
A
#
# COMPACT_ATOMS: atom_id res chain seq x y z
N MET A 1 33.21 -18.00 -16.92
CA MET A 1 31.96 -18.45 -16.28
C MET A 1 31.77 -19.96 -16.39
N ILE A 2 31.89 -20.57 -17.58
CA ILE A 2 31.71 -22.02 -17.86
C ILE A 2 32.23 -22.97 -16.76
N LYS A 3 33.50 -22.91 -16.36
CA LYS A 3 34.04 -23.78 -15.27
C LYS A 3 33.32 -23.67 -13.92
N LYS A 4 32.77 -22.50 -13.56
CA LYS A 4 31.98 -22.35 -12.31
C LYS A 4 30.61 -23.05 -12.41
N ASP A 5 30.06 -23.13 -13.62
CA ASP A 5 28.80 -23.82 -13.91
C ASP A 5 29.01 -25.35 -13.90
N GLU A 6 30.10 -25.85 -14.49
CA GLU A 6 30.47 -27.27 -14.42
C GLU A 6 30.61 -27.76 -12.97
N THR A 7 31.37 -27.06 -12.11
CA THR A 7 31.52 -27.43 -10.70
C THR A 7 30.19 -27.37 -9.93
N ARG A 8 29.32 -26.39 -10.21
CA ARG A 8 27.97 -26.33 -9.61
C ARG A 8 27.12 -27.53 -10.02
N ARG A 9 27.16 -27.93 -11.29
CA ARG A 9 26.43 -29.10 -11.82
C ARG A 9 26.94 -30.41 -11.23
N GLU A 10 28.24 -30.55 -10.97
CA GLU A 10 28.81 -31.73 -10.29
C GLU A 10 28.35 -31.80 -8.82
N LEU A 11 28.41 -30.69 -8.08
CA LEU A 11 27.92 -30.60 -6.71
C LEU A 11 26.41 -30.89 -6.61
N ALA A 12 25.60 -30.36 -7.52
CA ALA A 12 24.17 -30.66 -7.59
C ALA A 12 23.86 -32.12 -7.97
N LYS A 13 24.73 -32.78 -8.76
CA LYS A 13 24.61 -34.23 -9.03
C LYS A 13 24.86 -35.08 -7.79
N GLN A 14 25.73 -34.65 -6.86
CA GLN A 14 25.94 -35.37 -5.60
C GLN A 14 24.63 -35.45 -4.81
N VAL A 15 23.91 -34.33 -4.66
CA VAL A 15 22.60 -34.25 -3.97
C VAL A 15 21.53 -35.15 -4.61
N ARG A 16 21.57 -35.33 -5.93
CA ARG A 16 20.66 -36.22 -6.66
C ARG A 16 20.99 -37.71 -6.51
N ASN A 17 22.23 -38.04 -6.16
CA ASN A 17 22.71 -39.41 -6.00
C ASN A 17 22.80 -39.85 -4.52
N SER A 18 22.79 -38.91 -3.58
CA SER A 18 22.80 -39.17 -2.14
C SER A 18 21.39 -39.38 -1.57
N THR A 19 21.30 -40.16 -0.50
CA THR A 19 20.11 -40.32 0.34
C THR A 19 20.10 -39.29 1.48
N VAL A 20 18.97 -39.20 2.21
CA VAL A 20 18.88 -38.40 3.44
C VAL A 20 19.80 -38.97 4.54
N TYR A 21 20.06 -40.28 4.53
CA TYR A 21 20.92 -40.93 5.52
C TYR A 21 22.41 -40.67 5.29
N ASP A 22 22.84 -40.49 4.05
CA ASP A 22 24.22 -40.08 3.75
C ASP A 22 24.52 -38.70 4.37
N LEU A 23 23.58 -37.75 4.24
CA LEU A 23 23.67 -36.44 4.89
C LEU A 23 23.58 -36.53 6.43
N TYR A 24 22.82 -37.49 6.97
CA TYR A 24 22.81 -37.76 8.41
C TYR A 24 24.19 -38.23 8.89
N ASN A 25 24.83 -39.14 8.16
CA ASN A 25 26.19 -39.61 8.47
C ASN A 25 27.22 -38.46 8.36
N ASP A 26 27.15 -37.60 7.34
CA ASP A 26 27.96 -36.38 7.26
C ASP A 26 27.81 -35.49 8.52
N PHE A 27 26.58 -35.34 9.03
CA PHE A 27 26.31 -34.58 10.26
C PHE A 27 26.86 -35.29 11.51
N VAL A 28 26.81 -36.63 11.58
CA VAL A 28 27.41 -37.41 12.67
C VAL A 28 28.94 -37.27 12.66
N GLU A 29 29.59 -37.51 11.52
CA GLU A 29 31.05 -37.47 11.36
C GLU A 29 31.63 -36.09 11.64
N ASN A 30 30.91 -35.02 11.27
CA ASN A 30 31.34 -33.63 11.52
C ASN A 30 30.81 -33.06 12.85
N ASN A 31 30.15 -33.87 13.69
CA ASN A 31 29.55 -33.48 14.97
C ASN A 31 28.58 -32.28 14.89
N ILE A 32 27.77 -32.23 13.83
CA ILE A 32 26.80 -31.17 13.55
C ILE A 32 25.44 -31.53 14.17
N TYR A 33 24.90 -30.60 14.95
CA TYR A 33 23.56 -30.68 15.56
C TYR A 33 22.53 -29.76 14.91
N LYS A 34 22.99 -28.61 14.42
CA LYS A 34 22.16 -27.56 13.86
C LYS A 34 22.88 -26.95 12.67
N ALA A 35 22.16 -26.78 11.58
CA ALA A 35 22.65 -26.14 10.38
C ALA A 35 21.57 -25.28 9.74
N PHE A 36 21.99 -24.28 8.98
CA PHE A 36 21.13 -23.47 8.13
C PHE A 36 21.76 -23.20 6.77
N ILE A 37 20.86 -23.00 5.80
CA ILE A 37 21.09 -22.40 4.49
C ILE A 37 20.13 -21.21 4.42
N VAL A 38 20.62 -20.00 4.64
CA VAL A 38 19.81 -18.77 4.62
C VAL A 38 20.08 -18.04 3.32
N PHE A 39 19.04 -17.58 2.63
CA PHE A 39 19.18 -16.75 1.44
C PHE A 39 18.72 -15.33 1.75
N GLY A 40 19.41 -14.33 1.21
CA GLY A 40 19.05 -12.92 1.34
C GLY A 40 19.98 -12.06 0.53
N ASN A 41 19.48 -10.92 0.03
CA ASN A 41 20.27 -9.96 -0.76
C ASN A 41 20.92 -10.61 -2.01
N GLY A 42 20.26 -11.62 -2.59
CA GLY A 42 20.77 -12.40 -3.72
C GLY A 42 21.86 -13.44 -3.40
N GLU A 43 22.27 -13.59 -2.14
CA GLU A 43 23.36 -14.48 -1.73
C GLU A 43 22.95 -15.55 -0.70
N PHE A 44 23.67 -16.68 -0.72
CA PHE A 44 23.50 -17.77 0.25
C PHE A 44 24.51 -17.66 1.40
N ASN A 45 24.01 -17.71 2.63
CA ASN A 45 24.77 -17.83 3.87
C ASN A 45 24.65 -19.25 4.42
N LEU A 46 25.78 -19.93 4.58
CA LEU A 46 25.87 -21.32 5.05
C LEU A 46 26.58 -21.40 6.40
N SER A 47 25.92 -22.01 7.40
CA SER A 47 26.54 -22.31 8.70
C SER A 47 27.74 -23.27 8.60
N HIS A 48 27.63 -24.31 7.75
CA HIS A 48 28.63 -25.37 7.59
C HIS A 48 28.99 -25.57 6.11
N PRO A 49 29.79 -24.67 5.50
CA PRO A 49 30.02 -24.67 4.05
C PRO A 49 30.62 -25.97 3.47
N LYS A 50 31.35 -26.77 4.26
CA LYS A 50 31.91 -28.05 3.79
C LYS A 50 30.83 -29.07 3.44
N VAL A 51 29.77 -29.15 4.25
CA VAL A 51 28.68 -30.13 4.12
C VAL A 51 27.52 -29.56 3.30
N LEU A 52 27.22 -28.26 3.43
CA LEU A 52 26.02 -27.66 2.84
C LEU A 52 26.19 -27.12 1.41
N LYS A 53 27.43 -27.00 0.91
CA LYS A 53 27.69 -26.43 -0.43
C LYS A 53 27.13 -27.27 -1.60
N PRO A 54 27.07 -28.62 -1.56
CA PRO A 54 26.29 -29.39 -2.52
C PRO A 54 24.81 -28.98 -2.56
N ILE A 55 24.18 -28.76 -1.40
CA ILE A 55 22.78 -28.34 -1.28
C ILE A 55 22.59 -26.92 -1.80
N GLN A 56 23.51 -25.98 -1.50
CA GLN A 56 23.52 -24.65 -2.12
C GLN A 56 23.56 -24.76 -3.65
N SER A 57 24.49 -25.54 -4.22
CA SER A 57 24.60 -25.70 -5.67
C SER A 57 23.39 -26.38 -6.30
N PHE A 58 22.67 -27.23 -5.54
CA PHE A 58 21.39 -27.78 -5.95
C PHE A 58 20.29 -26.72 -5.98
N PHE A 59 20.19 -25.85 -4.96
CA PHE A 59 19.24 -24.72 -4.95
C PHE A 59 19.53 -23.70 -6.05
N GLU A 60 20.79 -23.32 -6.26
CA GLU A 60 21.23 -22.42 -7.35
C GLU A 60 20.89 -22.91 -8.76
N LEU A 61 20.58 -24.21 -8.92
CA LEU A 61 20.22 -24.85 -10.19
C LEU A 61 18.79 -25.41 -10.20
N SER A 62 17.99 -25.17 -9.16
CA SER A 62 16.62 -25.69 -9.05
C SER A 62 15.61 -24.62 -9.41
N GLN A 63 14.71 -24.94 -10.34
CA GLN A 63 13.53 -24.12 -10.65
C GLN A 63 12.54 -23.99 -9.48
N ASP A 64 12.67 -24.87 -8.48
CA ASP A 64 11.79 -24.94 -7.31
C ASP A 64 12.28 -24.05 -6.16
N PHE A 65 13.53 -23.57 -6.22
CA PHE A 65 14.03 -22.57 -5.29
C PHE A 65 13.54 -21.18 -5.74
N ALA A 66 12.68 -20.57 -4.94
CA ALA A 66 12.14 -19.23 -5.15
C ALA A 66 12.47 -18.32 -3.95
N ASP A 67 13.73 -17.90 -3.86
CA ASP A 67 14.23 -16.94 -2.87
C ASP A 67 13.87 -17.27 -1.40
N HIS A 68 13.84 -18.57 -1.06
CA HIS A 68 13.42 -19.05 0.26
C HIS A 68 14.30 -18.45 1.37
N GLU A 69 13.71 -17.68 2.28
CA GLU A 69 14.42 -16.99 3.36
C GLU A 69 15.35 -17.90 4.19
N GLY A 70 14.98 -19.18 4.38
CA GLY A 70 15.93 -20.15 4.92
C GLY A 70 15.46 -21.60 4.98
N VAL A 71 16.43 -22.51 4.96
CA VAL A 71 16.26 -23.93 5.25
C VAL A 71 17.10 -24.28 6.47
N PHE A 72 16.44 -24.74 7.53
CA PHE A 72 17.06 -25.13 8.80
C PHE A 72 17.07 -26.66 8.90
N ILE A 73 18.19 -27.20 9.39
CA ILE A 73 18.43 -28.64 9.55
C ILE A 73 18.84 -28.92 11.00
N GLY A 74 18.23 -29.92 11.62
CA GLY A 74 18.53 -30.37 12.99
C GLY A 74 18.85 -31.86 13.07
N ARG A 75 19.62 -32.25 14.08
CA ARG A 75 19.91 -33.63 14.49
C ARG A 75 19.85 -33.71 16.02
N GLU A 76 19.44 -34.85 16.57
CA GLU A 76 19.54 -35.15 18.01
C GLU A 76 20.23 -36.52 18.21
N GLU A 77 20.94 -36.72 19.32
CA GLU A 77 21.53 -38.03 19.64
C GLU A 77 20.42 -39.07 19.89
N GLY A 78 20.66 -40.31 19.47
CA GLY A 78 19.68 -41.39 19.56
C GLY A 78 18.52 -41.32 18.55
N ILE A 79 18.43 -40.26 17.74
CA ILE A 79 17.40 -40.10 16.70
C ILE A 79 18.02 -40.24 15.31
N GLU A 80 17.69 -41.33 14.62
CA GLU A 80 18.29 -41.72 13.33
C GLU A 80 17.59 -41.05 12.12
N THR A 81 17.43 -39.73 12.17
CA THR A 81 16.98 -38.91 11.03
C THR A 81 17.44 -37.46 11.21
N LEU A 82 17.42 -36.69 10.12
CA LEU A 82 17.49 -35.23 10.16
C LEU A 82 16.09 -34.63 10.22
N PHE A 83 16.01 -33.44 10.83
CA PHE A 83 14.82 -32.60 10.91
C PHE A 83 14.99 -31.42 9.96
N PHE A 84 14.02 -31.17 9.07
CA PHE A 84 14.06 -30.02 8.16
C PHE A 84 12.91 -29.05 8.47
N ALA A 85 13.21 -27.75 8.41
CA ALA A 85 12.24 -26.67 8.37
C ALA A 85 12.59 -25.71 7.22
N PHE A 86 11.77 -25.70 6.18
CA PHE A 86 11.84 -24.79 5.04
C PHE A 86 10.98 -23.56 5.33
N VAL A 87 11.54 -22.37 5.14
CA VAL A 87 10.88 -21.08 5.28
C VAL A 87 11.00 -20.37 3.94
N HIS A 88 9.87 -20.15 3.26
CA HIS A 88 9.85 -19.50 1.96
C HIS A 88 9.82 -17.98 2.11
N ASP A 89 8.74 -17.44 2.69
CA ASP A 89 8.50 -16.00 2.82
C ASP A 89 7.73 -15.72 4.13
N THR A 90 8.24 -14.77 4.93
CA THR A 90 7.68 -14.32 6.21
C THR A 90 7.26 -12.85 6.24
N ARG A 91 7.12 -12.20 5.07
CA ARG A 91 6.65 -10.81 4.97
C ARG A 91 5.25 -10.67 5.56
N ARG A 92 4.33 -11.55 5.14
CA ARG A 92 2.92 -11.58 5.58
C ARG A 92 2.70 -12.11 7.00
N GLY A 93 3.71 -12.73 7.62
CA GLY A 93 3.65 -13.24 8.98
C GLY A 93 4.73 -14.29 9.26
N LEU A 94 4.70 -14.93 10.43
CA LEU A 94 5.61 -16.06 10.71
C LEU A 94 5.29 -17.22 9.75
N ALA A 95 6.25 -18.07 9.42
CA ALA A 95 6.01 -19.15 8.46
C ALA A 95 5.10 -20.23 9.07
N GLN A 96 4.10 -20.69 8.33
CA GLN A 96 3.21 -21.75 8.78
C GLN A 96 3.06 -22.85 7.71
N GLY A 97 2.92 -24.09 8.15
CA GLY A 97 2.60 -25.24 7.29
C GLY A 97 2.91 -26.57 7.98
N GLY A 98 2.33 -27.68 7.51
CA GLY A 98 2.43 -28.97 8.22
C GLY A 98 3.78 -29.68 8.13
N LEU A 99 4.06 -30.55 9.11
CA LEU A 99 5.19 -31.49 9.12
C LEU A 99 4.84 -32.74 8.31
N ARG A 100 5.59 -33.02 7.25
CA ARG A 100 5.51 -34.27 6.51
C ARG A 100 6.43 -35.32 7.14
N PHE A 101 5.90 -36.52 7.37
CA PHE A 101 6.67 -37.68 7.79
C PHE A 101 6.55 -38.79 6.75
N SER A 102 7.57 -38.99 5.92
CA SER A 102 7.49 -39.87 4.74
C SER A 102 8.82 -40.50 4.36
N LYS A 103 8.77 -41.52 3.49
CA LYS A 103 9.94 -42.09 2.82
C LYS A 103 10.32 -41.24 1.61
N TYR A 104 11.61 -40.92 1.48
CA TYR A 104 12.22 -40.31 0.30
C TYR A 104 13.32 -41.23 -0.23
N ASN A 105 13.46 -41.31 -1.55
CA ASN A 105 14.48 -42.18 -2.17
C ASN A 105 15.83 -41.47 -2.28
N THR A 106 15.82 -40.17 -2.59
CA THR A 106 17.02 -39.32 -2.66
C THR A 106 16.86 -38.08 -1.79
N LEU A 107 17.99 -37.44 -1.46
CA LEU A 107 18.00 -36.13 -0.79
C LEU A 107 17.36 -35.05 -1.69
N ALA A 108 17.58 -35.12 -3.01
CA ALA A 108 16.95 -34.21 -3.97
C ALA A 108 15.41 -34.25 -3.93
N ASP A 109 14.80 -35.43 -3.80
CA ASP A 109 13.33 -35.57 -3.69
C ASP A 109 12.79 -34.82 -2.45
N LEU A 110 13.47 -34.97 -1.31
CA LEU A 110 13.10 -34.30 -0.05
C LEU A 110 13.23 -32.77 -0.18
N LEU A 111 14.32 -32.30 -0.76
CA LEU A 111 14.58 -30.86 -0.93
C LEU A 111 13.56 -30.21 -1.88
N VAL A 112 13.23 -30.86 -3.00
CA VAL A 112 12.22 -30.36 -3.95
C VAL A 112 10.83 -30.32 -3.33
N ASP A 113 10.44 -31.36 -2.60
CA ASP A 113 9.14 -31.42 -1.89
C ASP A 113 9.06 -30.32 -0.82
N GLY A 114 10.15 -30.09 -0.07
CA GLY A 114 10.26 -29.01 0.91
C GLY A 114 10.03 -27.63 0.31
N LEU A 115 10.82 -27.28 -0.71
CA LEU A 115 10.75 -25.98 -1.39
C LEU A 115 9.36 -25.71 -2.00
N ARG A 116 8.84 -26.66 -2.79
CA ARG A 116 7.53 -26.51 -3.45
C ARG A 116 6.40 -26.33 -2.44
N LEU A 117 6.41 -27.10 -1.35
CA LEU A 117 5.34 -27.02 -0.36
C LEU A 117 5.44 -25.76 0.51
N SER A 118 6.63 -25.27 0.88
CA SER A 118 6.73 -23.99 1.61
C SER A 118 6.29 -22.81 0.75
N GLN A 119 6.65 -22.78 -0.54
CA GLN A 119 6.13 -21.78 -1.48
C GLN A 119 4.60 -21.88 -1.63
N GLY A 120 4.09 -23.11 -1.76
CA GLY A 120 2.65 -23.39 -1.81
C GLY A 120 1.91 -22.84 -0.58
N MET A 121 2.50 -22.96 0.61
CA MET A 121 1.91 -22.40 1.84
C MET A 121 1.92 -20.87 1.87
N THR A 122 2.97 -20.20 1.37
CA THR A 122 2.96 -18.72 1.23
C THR A 122 1.76 -18.27 0.40
N ARG A 123 1.59 -18.86 -0.79
CA ARG A 123 0.48 -18.50 -1.70
C ARG A 123 -0.88 -18.84 -1.13
N LYS A 124 -1.01 -20.02 -0.50
CA LYS A 124 -2.26 -20.49 0.11
C LYS A 124 -2.68 -19.62 1.31
N ASN A 125 -1.73 -19.21 2.16
CA ASN A 125 -2.00 -18.31 3.28
C ASN A 125 -2.37 -16.90 2.80
N ALA A 126 -1.58 -16.34 1.87
CA ALA A 126 -1.87 -15.03 1.28
C ALA A 126 -3.27 -14.96 0.64
N LEU A 127 -3.62 -15.94 -0.20
CA LEU A 127 -4.91 -15.97 -0.89
C LEU A 127 -6.08 -16.40 0.01
N ALA A 128 -5.81 -17.03 1.17
CA ALA A 128 -6.80 -17.20 2.23
C ALA A 128 -7.05 -15.92 3.05
N GLY A 129 -6.29 -14.84 2.80
CA GLY A 129 -6.34 -13.60 3.58
C GLY A 129 -5.65 -13.70 4.95
N LEU A 130 -4.98 -14.82 5.24
CA LEU A 130 -4.32 -15.09 6.51
C LEU A 130 -3.04 -14.26 6.67
N TRP A 131 -2.75 -13.80 7.88
CA TRP A 131 -1.51 -13.09 8.21
C TRP A 131 -0.39 -14.06 8.63
N TRP A 132 -0.16 -15.05 7.78
CA TRP A 132 0.88 -16.07 7.94
C TRP A 132 1.75 -16.16 6.68
N GLY A 133 3.05 -16.37 6.88
CA GLY A 133 4.00 -16.71 5.84
C GLY A 133 3.95 -18.20 5.46
N GLY A 134 4.81 -18.63 4.55
CA GLY A 134 4.88 -20.02 4.09
C GLY A 134 6.04 -20.79 4.68
N GLY A 135 5.74 -21.91 5.33
CA GLY A 135 6.75 -22.82 5.87
C GLY A 135 6.42 -24.28 5.61
N LYS A 136 7.42 -25.15 5.75
CA LYS A 136 7.23 -26.59 5.65
C LYS A 136 8.20 -27.38 6.53
N GLY A 137 7.67 -28.32 7.31
CA GLY A 137 8.46 -29.29 8.04
C GLY A 137 8.57 -30.58 7.25
N ILE A 138 9.76 -31.19 7.22
CA ILE A 138 9.93 -32.56 6.72
C ILE A 138 10.83 -33.35 7.69
N MET A 139 10.42 -34.59 7.95
CA MET A 139 11.21 -35.61 8.62
C MET A 139 11.16 -36.89 7.78
N ALA A 140 12.31 -37.46 7.44
CA ALA A 140 12.36 -38.70 6.68
C ALA A 140 12.10 -39.91 7.59
N PHE A 141 11.68 -41.04 7.01
CA PHE A 141 11.64 -42.30 7.74
C PHE A 141 13.07 -42.77 8.08
N PRO A 142 13.34 -43.17 9.34
CA PRO A 142 14.62 -43.75 9.75
C PRO A 142 14.92 -45.03 8.96
N PRO A 143 16.15 -45.24 8.46
CA PRO A 143 16.46 -46.37 7.58
C PRO A 143 16.63 -47.69 8.33
N SER A 144 16.95 -47.67 9.62
CA SER A 144 16.97 -48.85 10.49
C SER A 144 15.58 -49.47 10.71
N ILE A 145 14.51 -48.69 10.61
CA ILE A 145 13.14 -49.17 10.88
C ILE A 145 12.59 -49.89 9.64
N THR A 146 12.74 -51.21 9.67
CA THR A 146 12.29 -52.13 8.61
C THR A 146 10.91 -52.76 8.88
N ASN A 147 10.33 -52.55 10.07
CA ASN A 147 9.04 -53.09 10.49
C ASN A 147 8.07 -51.96 10.93
N THR A 148 6.79 -52.08 10.58
CA THR A 148 5.80 -50.99 10.72
C THR A 148 5.21 -50.82 12.13
N GLU A 149 5.41 -51.77 13.05
CA GLU A 149 4.89 -51.65 14.43
C GLU A 149 5.60 -50.57 15.27
N GLU A 150 6.89 -50.29 15.03
CA GLU A 150 7.64 -49.28 15.82
C GLU A 150 7.23 -47.84 15.47
N LEU A 151 6.91 -47.56 14.20
CA LEU A 151 6.41 -46.25 13.73
C LEU A 151 4.88 -46.14 13.70
N LYS A 152 4.17 -47.12 14.26
CA LYS A 152 2.72 -47.12 14.39
C LYS A 152 2.23 -45.92 15.20
N THR A 153 1.14 -45.30 14.76
CA THR A 153 0.50 -44.19 15.49
C THR A 153 0.25 -44.58 16.94
N GLY A 154 0.67 -43.73 17.87
CA GLY A 154 0.55 -43.97 19.31
C GLY A 154 1.66 -44.83 19.96
N SER A 155 2.70 -45.27 19.23
CA SER A 155 3.87 -45.90 19.85
C SER A 155 4.74 -44.87 20.61
N GLU A 156 5.47 -45.31 21.64
CA GLU A 156 6.39 -44.41 22.37
C GLU A 156 7.62 -44.05 21.54
N ALA A 157 8.14 -45.00 20.76
CA ALA A 157 9.25 -44.76 19.84
C ALA A 157 8.91 -43.64 18.85
N ARG A 158 7.73 -43.70 18.22
CA ARG A 158 7.22 -42.65 17.33
C ARG A 158 7.12 -41.31 18.05
N ARG A 159 6.54 -41.27 19.27
CA ARG A 159 6.42 -40.03 20.05
C ARG A 159 7.77 -39.36 20.29
N GLU A 160 8.85 -40.09 20.51
CA GLU A 160 10.15 -39.46 20.76
C GLU A 160 10.74 -38.75 19.53
N TYR A 161 10.55 -39.30 18.31
CA TYR A 161 10.91 -38.57 17.06
C TYR A 161 10.19 -37.20 16.98
N PHE A 162 8.90 -37.17 17.33
CA PHE A 162 8.12 -35.92 17.32
C PHE A 162 8.48 -34.99 18.48
N ARG A 163 8.86 -35.50 19.66
CA ARG A 163 9.42 -34.67 20.74
C ARG A 163 10.76 -34.04 20.32
N ALA A 164 11.66 -34.80 19.70
CA ALA A 164 12.94 -34.31 19.22
C ALA A 164 12.78 -33.22 18.12
N TYR A 165 11.89 -33.45 17.15
CA TYR A 165 11.52 -32.41 16.18
C TYR A 165 10.91 -31.18 16.88
N GLY A 166 10.13 -31.37 17.95
CA GLY A 166 9.58 -30.30 18.77
C GLY A 166 10.66 -29.44 19.44
N ARG A 167 11.69 -30.07 20.02
CA ARG A 167 12.87 -29.38 20.57
C ARG A 167 13.62 -28.59 19.49
N PHE A 168 13.76 -29.16 18.30
CA PHE A 168 14.32 -28.46 17.14
C PHE A 168 13.50 -27.20 16.77
N ILE A 169 12.17 -27.31 16.62
CA ILE A 169 11.27 -26.19 16.33
C ILE A 169 11.30 -25.11 17.42
N ALA A 170 11.31 -25.51 18.70
CA ALA A 170 11.45 -24.56 19.81
C ALA A 170 12.73 -23.70 19.68
N SER A 171 13.82 -24.32 19.21
CA SER A 171 15.10 -23.64 19.03
C SER A 171 15.12 -22.62 17.87
N LEU A 172 14.16 -22.66 16.94
CA LEU A 172 14.05 -21.71 15.82
C LEU A 172 13.35 -20.39 16.20
N GLY A 173 13.10 -20.14 17.49
CA GLY A 173 12.60 -18.85 18.00
C GLY A 173 11.20 -18.45 17.53
N GLY A 174 10.46 -19.36 16.91
CA GLY A 174 9.12 -19.11 16.37
C GLY A 174 9.09 -18.53 14.95
N VAL A 175 10.18 -18.65 14.17
CA VAL A 175 10.13 -18.31 12.72
C VAL A 175 9.14 -19.21 11.96
N TYR A 176 9.01 -20.47 12.35
CA TYR A 176 8.17 -21.49 11.72
C TYR A 176 7.23 -22.14 12.75
N TYR A 177 5.95 -22.25 12.39
CA TYR A 177 4.89 -22.94 13.11
C TYR A 177 4.47 -24.18 12.34
N THR A 178 4.55 -25.34 13.00
CA THR A 178 4.23 -26.63 12.41
C THR A 178 2.78 -27.07 12.66
N ALA A 179 2.33 -28.06 11.91
CA ALA A 179 0.94 -28.50 11.80
C ALA A 179 0.86 -29.95 11.25
N GLU A 180 -0.33 -30.53 11.16
CA GLU A 180 -0.52 -31.84 10.53
C GLU A 180 -0.29 -31.79 9.01
N ASP A 181 0.37 -32.82 8.46
CA ASP A 181 0.40 -33.16 7.02
C ASP A 181 0.52 -34.69 6.85
N VAL A 182 0.53 -35.16 5.59
CA VAL A 182 0.81 -36.55 5.16
C VAL A 182 1.84 -37.25 6.06
N GLY A 183 1.39 -38.35 6.67
CA GLY A 183 2.20 -39.21 7.53
C GLY A 183 2.23 -38.81 9.01
N THR A 184 1.54 -37.73 9.40
CA THR A 184 1.34 -37.30 10.79
C THR A 184 -0.13 -37.29 11.19
N ASN A 185 -0.41 -37.04 12.46
CA ASN A 185 -1.76 -36.92 13.04
C ASN A 185 -1.73 -36.06 14.32
N THR A 186 -2.91 -35.79 14.90
CA THR A 186 -3.07 -34.99 16.12
C THR A 186 -2.30 -35.50 17.34
N ASP A 187 -2.03 -36.81 17.49
CA ASP A 187 -1.21 -37.32 18.60
C ASP A 187 0.28 -37.01 18.41
N ASP A 188 0.75 -36.97 17.17
CA ASP A 188 2.10 -36.51 16.83
C ASP A 188 2.24 -35.00 17.10
N MET A 189 1.20 -34.21 16.79
CA MET A 189 1.13 -32.78 17.11
C MET A 189 1.08 -32.52 18.63
N ASN A 190 0.38 -33.37 19.39
CA ASN A 190 0.42 -33.34 20.85
C ASN A 190 1.84 -33.63 21.40
N ALA A 191 2.56 -34.59 20.81
CA ALA A 191 3.93 -34.90 21.20
C ALA A 191 4.91 -33.75 20.88
N LEU A 192 4.77 -33.11 19.71
CA LEU A 192 5.46 -31.87 19.35
C LEU A 192 5.20 -30.75 20.37
N LEU A 193 3.93 -30.45 20.64
CA LEU A 193 3.50 -29.39 21.56
C LEU A 193 4.08 -29.57 22.97
N SER A 194 4.27 -30.81 23.41
CA SER A 194 4.89 -31.09 24.72
C SER A 194 6.32 -30.54 24.87
N GLN A 195 6.98 -30.17 23.77
CA GLN A 195 8.33 -29.60 23.74
C GLN A 195 8.39 -28.18 23.17
N ASN A 196 7.31 -27.64 22.58
CA ASN A 196 7.32 -26.33 21.92
C ASN A 196 5.93 -25.69 21.82
N ARG A 197 5.87 -24.35 21.69
CA ARG A 197 4.61 -23.59 21.54
C ARG A 197 4.29 -23.15 20.11
N PHE A 198 5.01 -23.66 19.13
CA PHE A 198 4.96 -23.29 17.72
C PHE A 198 4.37 -24.45 16.89
N THR A 199 3.29 -25.05 17.40
CA THR A 199 2.58 -26.21 16.82
C THR A 199 1.08 -25.96 16.85
N THR A 200 0.38 -26.33 15.77
CA THR A 200 -1.09 -26.24 15.60
C THR A 200 -1.64 -27.54 15.01
N CYS A 201 -2.95 -27.61 14.76
CA CYS A 201 -3.70 -28.83 14.47
C CYS A 201 -3.63 -29.86 15.62
N ILE A 202 -3.66 -29.42 16.88
CA ILE A 202 -3.66 -30.35 18.03
C ILE A 202 -5.04 -31.01 18.23
N SER A 203 -5.10 -32.08 19.02
CA SER A 203 -6.37 -32.78 19.29
C SER A 203 -7.42 -31.86 19.94
N ALA A 204 -8.69 -32.02 19.58
CA ALA A 204 -9.79 -31.22 20.12
C ALA A 204 -9.96 -31.36 21.65
N SER A 205 -9.59 -32.52 22.22
CA SER A 205 -9.51 -32.74 23.67
C SER A 205 -8.50 -31.83 24.39
N ASN A 206 -7.50 -31.31 23.65
CA ASN A 206 -6.50 -30.36 24.14
C ASN A 206 -6.79 -28.92 23.66
N GLY A 207 -8.00 -28.64 23.16
CA GLY A 207 -8.43 -27.30 22.70
C GLY A 207 -8.09 -26.98 21.24
N GLY A 208 -7.60 -27.94 20.45
CA GLY A 208 -7.25 -27.75 19.04
C GLY A 208 -8.42 -27.86 18.05
N SER A 209 -8.11 -27.59 16.78
CA SER A 209 -9.07 -27.34 15.71
C SER A 209 -9.68 -28.60 15.05
N GLY A 210 -9.19 -29.80 15.38
CA GLY A 210 -9.76 -31.06 14.91
C GLY A 210 -9.73 -31.24 13.38
N ASN A 211 -10.66 -32.04 12.84
CA ASN A 211 -10.69 -32.39 11.42
C ASN A 211 -11.33 -31.27 10.56
N PRO A 212 -10.58 -30.60 9.65
CA PRO A 212 -11.09 -29.47 8.87
C PRO A 212 -11.98 -29.87 7.68
N SER A 213 -12.07 -31.16 7.36
CA SER A 213 -12.64 -31.64 6.09
C SER A 213 -14.07 -31.16 5.77
N PRO A 214 -15.01 -31.06 6.75
CA PRO A 214 -16.35 -30.53 6.48
C PRO A 214 -16.35 -29.06 6.03
N PHE A 215 -15.48 -28.23 6.61
CA PHE A 215 -15.34 -26.83 6.21
C PHE A 215 -14.73 -26.72 4.82
N THR A 216 -13.72 -27.55 4.49
CA THR A 216 -13.17 -27.63 3.13
C THR A 216 -14.24 -27.97 2.10
N ALA A 217 -15.13 -28.93 2.41
CA ALA A 217 -16.25 -29.27 1.53
C ALA A 217 -17.21 -28.10 1.33
N ARG A 218 -17.50 -27.33 2.38
CA ARG A 218 -18.30 -26.11 2.29
C ARG A 218 -17.61 -25.06 1.40
N GLY A 219 -16.31 -24.85 1.57
CA GLY A 219 -15.51 -23.96 0.72
C GLY A 219 -15.58 -24.34 -0.76
N VAL A 220 -15.39 -25.62 -1.08
CA VAL A 220 -15.49 -26.12 -2.47
C VAL A 220 -16.90 -25.98 -3.04
N PHE A 221 -17.94 -26.22 -2.24
CA PHE A 221 -19.33 -25.96 -2.65
C PHE A 221 -19.55 -24.46 -2.98
N ARG A 222 -19.08 -23.54 -2.14
CA ARG A 222 -19.19 -22.09 -2.37
C ARG A 222 -18.37 -21.61 -3.56
N ALA A 223 -17.20 -22.21 -3.81
CA ALA A 223 -16.41 -21.99 -5.00
C ALA A 223 -17.12 -22.47 -6.28
N MET A 224 -17.77 -23.64 -6.23
CA MET A 224 -18.54 -24.20 -7.34
C MET A 224 -19.74 -23.30 -7.70
N GLN A 225 -20.45 -22.78 -6.70
CA GLN A 225 -21.52 -21.80 -6.90
C GLN A 225 -21.03 -20.50 -7.57
N ALA A 226 -19.89 -19.96 -7.14
CA ALA A 226 -19.28 -18.77 -7.75
C ALA A 226 -18.83 -19.05 -9.19
N GLY A 227 -18.17 -20.18 -9.45
CA GLY A 227 -17.78 -20.61 -10.79
C GLY A 227 -18.99 -20.80 -11.71
N TRP A 228 -20.06 -21.43 -11.21
CA TRP A 228 -21.32 -21.61 -11.93
C TRP A 228 -21.97 -20.28 -12.30
N LYS A 229 -21.95 -19.28 -11.40
CA LYS A 229 -22.44 -17.92 -11.68
C LYS A 229 -21.69 -17.23 -12.80
N VAL A 230 -20.38 -17.41 -12.89
CA VAL A 230 -19.56 -16.82 -13.97
C VAL A 230 -19.91 -17.41 -15.34
N ILE A 231 -20.27 -18.70 -15.41
CA ILE A 231 -20.57 -19.38 -16.69
C ILE A 231 -22.07 -19.43 -17.06
N SER A 232 -22.98 -19.28 -16.10
CA SER A 232 -24.44 -19.42 -16.31
C SER A 232 -25.27 -18.20 -15.93
N GLY A 233 -24.69 -17.21 -15.24
CA GLY A 233 -25.39 -16.05 -14.68
C GLY A 233 -26.08 -16.31 -13.33
N THR A 234 -26.15 -17.55 -12.84
CA THR A 234 -26.77 -17.90 -11.55
C THR A 234 -25.87 -18.79 -10.70
N ASP A 235 -25.95 -18.69 -9.37
CA ASP A 235 -25.26 -19.55 -8.40
C ASP A 235 -26.14 -20.70 -7.87
N ASN A 236 -27.33 -20.87 -8.44
CA ASN A 236 -28.23 -21.98 -8.14
C ASN A 236 -27.75 -23.27 -8.84
N LEU A 237 -27.47 -24.31 -8.05
CA LEU A 237 -26.99 -25.61 -8.54
C LEU A 237 -28.12 -26.65 -8.75
N LYS A 238 -29.39 -26.27 -8.56
CA LYS A 238 -30.52 -27.18 -8.75
C LYS A 238 -30.60 -27.70 -10.19
N GLY A 239 -30.53 -29.02 -10.34
CA GLY A 239 -30.56 -29.73 -11.62
C GLY A 239 -29.22 -29.77 -12.38
N VAL A 240 -28.18 -29.08 -11.89
CA VAL A 240 -26.83 -29.11 -12.48
C VAL A 240 -26.26 -30.52 -12.34
N LYS A 241 -25.66 -31.05 -13.41
CA LYS A 241 -25.02 -32.37 -13.39
C LYS A 241 -23.57 -32.25 -12.86
N VAL A 242 -23.23 -33.00 -11.81
CA VAL A 242 -21.89 -32.95 -11.19
C VAL A 242 -21.29 -34.35 -11.08
N ALA A 243 -20.05 -34.53 -11.52
CA ALA A 243 -19.27 -35.76 -11.30
C ALA A 243 -18.21 -35.54 -10.21
N VAL A 244 -18.31 -36.27 -9.10
CA VAL A 244 -17.40 -36.16 -7.93
C VAL A 244 -16.47 -37.36 -7.87
N GLN A 245 -15.16 -37.13 -8.03
CA GLN A 245 -14.16 -38.18 -7.97
C GLN A 245 -13.67 -38.35 -6.53
N GLY A 246 -14.19 -39.37 -5.82
CA GLY A 246 -13.87 -39.69 -4.42
C GLY A 246 -14.94 -39.21 -3.43
N ALA A 247 -15.41 -40.12 -2.56
CA ALA A 247 -16.31 -39.87 -1.44
C ALA A 247 -15.57 -40.05 -0.09
N GLY A 248 -14.33 -39.55 -0.04
CA GLY A 248 -13.53 -39.46 1.19
C GLY A 248 -13.97 -38.33 2.12
N ASN A 249 -13.10 -37.94 3.06
CA ASN A 249 -13.43 -37.01 4.14
C ASN A 249 -13.95 -35.63 3.68
N VAL A 250 -13.54 -35.14 2.50
CA VAL A 250 -14.05 -33.90 1.90
C VAL A 250 -15.10 -34.15 0.83
N GLY A 251 -14.90 -35.18 -0.01
CA GLY A 251 -15.82 -35.50 -1.12
C GLY A 251 -17.22 -35.91 -0.63
N TYR A 252 -17.32 -36.68 0.45
CA TYR A 252 -18.61 -37.13 0.98
C TYR A 252 -19.47 -35.97 1.54
N PRO A 253 -18.95 -35.04 2.37
CA PRO A 253 -19.70 -33.83 2.73
C PRO A 253 -19.99 -32.89 1.55
N LEU A 254 -19.13 -32.84 0.52
CA LEU A 254 -19.42 -32.08 -0.70
C LEU A 254 -20.62 -32.66 -1.45
N ILE A 255 -20.69 -33.98 -1.60
CA ILE A 255 -21.83 -34.68 -2.19
C ILE A 255 -23.12 -34.34 -1.44
N LYS A 256 -23.09 -34.28 -0.09
CA LYS A 256 -24.25 -33.83 0.71
C LYS A 256 -24.72 -32.42 0.39
N TYR A 257 -23.80 -31.44 0.37
CA TYR A 257 -24.18 -30.06 0.03
C TYR A 257 -24.74 -29.93 -1.40
N LEU A 258 -24.21 -30.70 -2.35
CA LEU A 258 -24.72 -30.74 -3.72
C LEU A 258 -26.10 -31.40 -3.81
N TYR A 259 -26.33 -32.47 -3.04
CA TYR A 259 -27.60 -33.18 -2.97
C TYR A 259 -28.70 -32.31 -2.34
N GLU A 260 -28.39 -31.63 -1.23
CA GLU A 260 -29.28 -30.64 -0.59
C GLU A 260 -29.61 -29.45 -1.52
N ALA A 261 -28.67 -29.04 -2.37
CA ALA A 261 -28.89 -28.04 -3.42
C ALA A 261 -29.70 -28.55 -4.62
N GLY A 262 -30.02 -29.85 -4.68
CA GLY A 262 -30.78 -30.49 -5.76
C GLY A 262 -29.99 -30.73 -7.04
N ALA A 263 -28.66 -30.86 -6.96
CA ALA A 263 -27.81 -31.24 -8.10
C ALA A 263 -27.97 -32.74 -8.43
N LYS A 264 -27.71 -33.12 -9.69
CA LYS A 264 -27.68 -34.53 -10.12
C LYS A 264 -26.24 -35.03 -10.08
N ILE A 265 -25.96 -36.08 -9.29
CA ILE A 265 -24.59 -36.40 -8.90
C ILE A 265 -24.20 -37.81 -9.37
N TRP A 266 -23.07 -37.87 -10.07
CA TRP A 266 -22.31 -39.09 -10.35
C TRP A 266 -21.09 -39.12 -9.44
N PHE A 267 -20.72 -40.28 -8.90
CA PHE A 267 -19.52 -40.39 -8.07
C PHE A 267 -18.79 -41.72 -8.25
N CYS A 268 -17.49 -41.73 -7.94
CA CYS A 268 -16.70 -42.95 -7.80
C CYS A 268 -15.97 -42.96 -6.45
N GLU A 269 -15.81 -44.13 -5.85
CA GLU A 269 -15.14 -44.35 -4.57
C GLU A 269 -14.55 -45.79 -4.56
N PHE A 270 -13.52 -46.05 -3.76
CA PHE A 270 -12.91 -47.37 -3.61
C PHE A 270 -13.38 -48.11 -2.34
N SER A 271 -13.76 -47.38 -1.29
CA SER A 271 -14.29 -47.97 -0.06
C SER A 271 -15.75 -48.42 -0.23
N GLU A 272 -15.97 -49.74 -0.28
CA GLU A 272 -17.32 -50.33 -0.31
C GLU A 272 -18.23 -49.81 0.81
N THR A 273 -17.68 -49.59 2.01
CA THR A 273 -18.42 -49.06 3.16
C THR A 273 -18.90 -47.62 2.91
N ARG A 274 -18.06 -46.77 2.31
CA ARG A 274 -18.45 -45.40 1.93
C ARG A 274 -19.48 -45.39 0.78
N ILE A 275 -19.34 -46.30 -0.19
CA ILE A 275 -20.31 -46.46 -1.28
C ILE A 275 -21.69 -46.80 -0.72
N LYS A 276 -21.78 -47.82 0.15
CA LYS A 276 -23.03 -48.22 0.81
C LYS A 276 -23.63 -47.06 1.60
N GLN A 277 -22.83 -46.42 2.46
CA GLN A 277 -23.27 -45.26 3.24
C GLN A 277 -23.83 -44.13 2.35
N ALA A 278 -23.15 -43.79 1.25
CA ALA A 278 -23.58 -42.73 0.35
C ALA A 278 -24.91 -43.06 -0.35
N LEU A 279 -25.08 -44.30 -0.82
CA LEU A 279 -26.30 -44.74 -1.50
C LEU A 279 -27.49 -44.94 -0.53
N GLU A 280 -27.23 -45.30 0.72
CA GLU A 280 -28.26 -45.41 1.78
C GLU A 280 -28.76 -44.03 2.23
N GLU A 281 -27.86 -43.06 2.42
CA GLU A 281 -28.23 -41.70 2.86
C GLU A 281 -28.74 -40.81 1.69
N MET A 282 -28.31 -41.08 0.45
CA MET A 282 -28.62 -40.28 -0.75
C MET A 282 -28.92 -41.20 -1.95
N PRO A 283 -30.15 -41.73 -2.07
CA PRO A 283 -30.48 -42.78 -3.05
C PRO A 283 -30.50 -42.33 -4.52
N GLU A 284 -30.48 -41.02 -4.82
CA GLU A 284 -30.43 -40.51 -6.20
C GLU A 284 -28.99 -40.40 -6.77
N LEU A 285 -27.96 -40.76 -5.99
CA LEU A 285 -26.57 -40.77 -6.46
C LEU A 285 -26.32 -41.90 -7.48
N THR A 286 -25.61 -41.60 -8.57
CA THR A 286 -25.17 -42.61 -9.54
C THR A 286 -23.71 -43.00 -9.31
N LEU A 287 -23.48 -44.26 -8.91
CA LEU A 287 -22.12 -44.82 -8.84
C LEU A 287 -21.58 -45.13 -10.25
N VAL A 288 -20.35 -44.69 -10.54
CA VAL A 288 -19.62 -44.98 -11.79
C VAL A 288 -18.24 -45.54 -11.50
N LYS A 289 -17.61 -46.24 -12.47
CA LYS A 289 -16.21 -46.65 -12.31
C LYS A 289 -15.28 -45.43 -12.39
N ALA A 290 -14.15 -45.50 -11.69
CA ALA A 290 -13.18 -44.40 -11.62
C ALA A 290 -12.65 -43.93 -12.99
N GLU A 291 -12.59 -44.83 -13.98
CA GLU A 291 -12.15 -44.51 -15.35
C GLU A 291 -13.27 -43.90 -16.21
N GLU A 292 -14.53 -44.28 -15.97
CA GLU A 292 -15.70 -43.83 -16.74
C GLU A 292 -16.06 -42.37 -16.41
N ILE A 293 -15.62 -41.86 -15.26
CA ILE A 293 -15.97 -40.52 -14.75
C ILE A 293 -15.51 -39.37 -15.67
N PHE A 294 -14.43 -39.59 -16.45
CA PHE A 294 -13.86 -38.57 -17.33
C PHE A 294 -14.65 -38.38 -18.64
N ASP A 295 -15.46 -39.36 -19.06
CA ASP A 295 -16.18 -39.35 -20.34
C ASP A 295 -17.66 -38.94 -20.20
N LEU A 296 -18.12 -38.68 -18.97
CA LEU A 296 -19.50 -38.33 -18.64
C LEU A 296 -19.91 -36.97 -19.23
N ASP A 297 -21.15 -36.89 -19.71
CA ASP A 297 -21.80 -35.65 -20.16
C ASP A 297 -22.47 -34.94 -18.98
N VAL A 298 -21.70 -34.15 -18.24
CA VAL A 298 -22.08 -33.44 -17.01
C VAL A 298 -21.61 -32.00 -17.03
N ASP A 299 -22.22 -31.10 -16.25
CA ASP A 299 -21.88 -29.68 -16.26
C ASP A 299 -20.58 -29.39 -15.49
N VAL A 300 -20.30 -30.13 -14.41
CA VAL A 300 -19.17 -29.88 -13.50
C VAL A 300 -18.40 -31.18 -13.18
N PHE A 301 -17.07 -31.11 -13.21
CA PHE A 301 -16.18 -32.16 -12.67
C PHE A 301 -15.49 -31.69 -11.38
N ALA A 302 -15.59 -32.51 -10.33
CA ALA A 302 -15.10 -32.22 -8.99
C ALA A 302 -14.11 -33.29 -8.49
N PRO A 303 -12.81 -33.17 -8.84
CA PRO A 303 -11.78 -34.08 -8.35
C PRO A 303 -11.53 -33.88 -6.85
N CYS A 304 -11.81 -34.89 -6.03
CA CYS A 304 -11.74 -34.83 -4.56
C CYS A 304 -10.89 -35.92 -3.91
N ALA A 305 -10.27 -36.81 -4.70
CA ALA A 305 -9.47 -37.95 -4.23
C ALA A 305 -7.96 -37.69 -4.28
N ILE A 306 -7.40 -37.56 -5.50
CA ILE A 306 -5.95 -37.48 -5.77
C ILE A 306 -5.70 -36.31 -6.73
N GLY A 307 -4.51 -35.70 -6.68
CA GLY A 307 -4.08 -34.68 -7.64
C GLY A 307 -3.74 -35.21 -9.03
N ALA A 308 -3.33 -34.30 -9.92
CA ALA A 308 -2.91 -34.55 -11.31
C ALA A 308 -3.93 -35.28 -12.21
N GLN A 309 -5.21 -35.31 -11.82
CA GLN A 309 -6.29 -36.00 -12.53
C GLN A 309 -6.76 -35.23 -13.77
N VAL A 310 -6.51 -33.93 -13.82
CA VAL A 310 -6.79 -33.08 -14.99
C VAL A 310 -5.45 -32.81 -15.67
N ASN A 311 -5.26 -33.42 -16.84
CA ASN A 311 -3.99 -33.44 -17.55
C ASN A 311 -4.21 -33.65 -19.06
N SER A 312 -3.13 -33.59 -19.85
CA SER A 312 -3.17 -33.77 -21.30
C SER A 312 -3.86 -35.04 -21.84
N GLN A 313 -4.04 -36.09 -21.03
CA GLN A 313 -4.78 -37.32 -21.40
C GLN A 313 -6.26 -37.27 -21.02
N THR A 314 -6.62 -36.58 -19.94
CA THR A 314 -8.01 -36.50 -19.44
C THR A 314 -8.76 -35.26 -19.94
N ILE A 315 -8.10 -34.11 -20.10
CA ILE A 315 -8.68 -32.88 -20.64
C ILE A 315 -9.39 -33.11 -22.00
N PRO A 316 -8.86 -33.91 -22.95
CA PRO A 316 -9.56 -34.22 -24.20
C PRO A 316 -10.92 -34.92 -24.02
N ARG A 317 -11.06 -35.74 -22.97
CA ARG A 317 -12.24 -36.57 -22.67
C ARG A 317 -13.35 -35.81 -21.94
N LEU A 318 -12.98 -34.86 -21.08
CA LEU A 318 -13.91 -34.07 -20.28
C LEU A 318 -14.93 -33.31 -21.15
N LYS A 319 -16.22 -33.56 -20.89
CA LYS A 319 -17.38 -32.88 -21.49
C LYS A 319 -18.08 -31.98 -20.46
N VAL A 320 -17.32 -31.13 -19.79
CA VAL A 320 -17.80 -30.28 -18.68
C VAL A 320 -17.58 -28.81 -18.95
N LYS A 321 -18.34 -27.95 -18.28
CA LYS A 321 -18.21 -26.48 -18.36
C LYS A 321 -17.34 -25.92 -17.24
N LEU A 322 -17.25 -26.63 -16.11
CA LEU A 322 -16.52 -26.22 -14.91
C LEU A 322 -15.72 -27.39 -14.32
N VAL A 323 -14.47 -27.12 -13.94
CA VAL A 323 -13.66 -27.98 -13.07
C VAL A 323 -13.45 -27.26 -11.73
N CYS A 324 -13.95 -27.84 -10.65
CA CYS A 324 -13.85 -27.31 -9.30
C CYS A 324 -13.93 -28.45 -8.28
N GLY A 325 -12.82 -28.74 -7.59
CA GLY A 325 -12.69 -29.90 -6.70
C GLY A 325 -11.84 -29.64 -5.47
N ALA A 326 -11.72 -30.66 -4.62
CA ALA A 326 -11.00 -30.59 -3.34
C ALA A 326 -9.59 -31.22 -3.36
N ALA A 327 -9.18 -31.90 -4.42
CA ALA A 327 -7.84 -32.48 -4.51
C ALA A 327 -6.77 -31.37 -4.51
N ASN A 328 -5.66 -31.55 -3.80
CA ASN A 328 -4.49 -30.68 -3.94
C ASN A 328 -3.83 -30.94 -5.30
N ASN A 329 -3.36 -29.89 -5.98
CA ASN A 329 -2.71 -29.95 -7.29
C ASN A 329 -3.58 -30.69 -8.33
N ILE A 330 -4.78 -30.17 -8.64
CA ILE A 330 -5.73 -30.81 -9.59
C ILE A 330 -5.11 -31.00 -10.98
N LEU A 331 -4.41 -29.98 -11.45
CA LEU A 331 -3.69 -29.98 -12.73
C LEU A 331 -2.37 -30.73 -12.57
N LYS A 332 -1.94 -31.47 -13.59
CA LYS A 332 -0.63 -32.14 -13.58
C LYS A 332 0.49 -31.15 -13.92
N GLU A 333 0.28 -30.35 -14.95
CA GLU A 333 1.19 -29.32 -15.45
C GLU A 333 0.44 -27.97 -15.44
N PRO A 334 0.47 -27.21 -14.32
CA PRO A 334 -0.47 -26.10 -14.07
C PRO A 334 -0.60 -25.06 -15.18
N ASP A 335 0.51 -24.69 -15.85
CA ASP A 335 0.48 -23.71 -16.92
C ASP A 335 -0.20 -24.25 -18.18
N SER A 336 0.31 -25.36 -18.73
CA SER A 336 -0.19 -25.92 -19.99
C SER A 336 -1.60 -26.51 -19.86
N ASP A 337 -1.91 -27.20 -18.75
CA ASP A 337 -3.24 -27.75 -18.51
C ASP A 337 -4.28 -26.63 -18.31
N SER A 338 -3.92 -25.51 -17.66
CA SER A 338 -4.86 -24.38 -17.49
C SER A 338 -5.13 -23.60 -18.79
N ILE A 339 -4.15 -23.58 -19.71
CA ILE A 339 -4.34 -23.07 -21.08
C ILE A 339 -5.26 -24.00 -21.86
N ALA A 340 -5.01 -25.32 -21.85
CA ALA A 340 -5.82 -26.30 -22.58
C ALA A 340 -7.29 -26.34 -22.13
N LEU A 341 -7.56 -26.15 -20.83
CA LEU A 341 -8.93 -25.97 -20.31
C LEU A 341 -9.58 -24.71 -20.87
N ARG A 342 -8.87 -23.57 -20.86
CA ARG A 342 -9.36 -22.28 -21.38
C ARG A 342 -9.65 -22.33 -22.88
N GLU A 343 -8.79 -22.98 -23.67
CA GLU A 343 -8.98 -23.15 -25.13
C GLU A 343 -10.23 -24.00 -25.45
N ARG A 344 -10.59 -24.94 -24.58
CA ARG A 344 -11.84 -25.72 -24.67
C ARG A 344 -13.07 -24.99 -24.08
N GLY A 345 -12.92 -23.76 -23.58
CA GLY A 345 -13.99 -23.01 -22.92
C GLY A 345 -14.39 -23.57 -21.54
N ILE A 346 -13.56 -24.41 -20.93
CA ILE A 346 -13.81 -25.03 -19.62
C ILE A 346 -13.30 -24.07 -18.53
N ALA A 347 -14.21 -23.58 -17.69
CA ALA A 347 -13.85 -22.79 -16.52
C ALA A 347 -13.13 -23.66 -15.48
N PHE A 348 -12.12 -23.11 -14.83
CA PHE A 348 -11.34 -23.82 -13.81
C PHE A 348 -11.22 -22.98 -12.54
N VAL A 349 -11.50 -23.57 -11.39
CA VAL A 349 -11.21 -22.97 -10.07
C VAL A 349 -9.94 -23.62 -9.51
N PRO A 350 -8.86 -22.85 -9.27
CA PRO A 350 -7.64 -23.37 -8.66
C PRO A 350 -7.89 -23.96 -7.27
N ASP A 351 -7.23 -25.08 -6.97
CA ASP A 351 -7.45 -25.84 -5.74
C ASP A 351 -7.13 -25.04 -4.48
N PHE A 352 -6.05 -24.26 -4.46
CA PHE A 352 -5.72 -23.42 -3.31
C PHE A 352 -6.66 -22.20 -3.12
N VAL A 353 -7.63 -21.97 -4.01
CA VAL A 353 -8.76 -21.03 -3.79
C VAL A 353 -9.89 -21.73 -3.04
N CYS A 354 -10.31 -22.91 -3.50
CA CYS A 354 -11.50 -23.61 -2.98
C CYS A 354 -11.18 -24.56 -1.81
N ASN A 355 -10.05 -25.25 -1.85
CA ASN A 355 -9.51 -26.13 -0.82
C ASN A 355 -8.50 -25.39 0.07
N ARG A 356 -8.94 -24.30 0.70
CA ARG A 356 -8.12 -23.50 1.65
C ARG A 356 -8.53 -23.61 3.11
N MET A 357 -9.72 -24.16 3.41
CA MET A 357 -10.21 -24.21 4.79
C MET A 357 -9.35 -25.06 5.73
N GLY A 358 -8.63 -26.06 5.22
CA GLY A 358 -7.67 -26.83 6.00
C GLY A 358 -6.59 -25.98 6.67
N ILE A 359 -6.04 -24.98 5.99
CA ILE A 359 -5.00 -24.12 6.59
C ILE A 359 -5.60 -23.04 7.48
N ILE A 360 -6.77 -22.50 7.14
CA ILE A 360 -7.51 -21.54 7.98
C ILE A 360 -7.85 -22.17 9.35
N ASN A 361 -8.37 -23.40 9.35
CA ASN A 361 -8.75 -24.14 10.56
C ASN A 361 -7.57 -24.27 11.56
N CYS A 362 -6.35 -24.53 11.08
CA CYS A 362 -5.17 -24.62 11.94
C CYS A 362 -4.42 -23.29 12.15
N ALA A 363 -4.62 -22.28 11.30
CA ALA A 363 -4.02 -20.96 11.44
C ALA A 363 -4.65 -20.15 12.57
N ASP A 364 -5.98 -20.24 12.71
CA ASP A 364 -6.73 -19.51 13.75
C ASP A 364 -6.57 -20.17 15.14
N GLU A 365 -6.22 -21.47 15.19
CA GLU A 365 -5.98 -22.23 16.43
C GLU A 365 -4.97 -21.56 17.37
N TRP A 366 -3.97 -20.83 16.82
CA TRP A 366 -2.97 -20.10 17.61
C TRP A 366 -3.57 -18.99 18.50
N LEU A 367 -4.74 -18.45 18.13
CA LEU A 367 -5.46 -17.45 18.91
C LEU A 367 -6.54 -18.07 19.84
N GLY A 368 -6.71 -19.39 19.78
CA GLY A 368 -7.84 -20.12 20.35
C GLY A 368 -8.89 -20.47 19.29
N TYR A 369 -9.40 -21.70 19.31
CA TYR A 369 -10.28 -22.21 18.26
C TYR A 369 -11.76 -21.85 18.47
N LEU A 370 -12.37 -21.19 17.48
CA LEU A 370 -13.80 -20.91 17.39
C LEU A 370 -14.36 -21.42 16.06
N SER A 371 -15.26 -22.40 16.11
CA SER A 371 -15.81 -23.05 14.91
C SER A 371 -16.71 -22.16 14.04
N GLU A 372 -17.22 -21.06 14.58
CA GLU A 372 -18.07 -20.12 13.84
C GLU A 372 -17.25 -19.21 12.90
N ASP A 373 -16.03 -18.83 13.28
CA ASP A 373 -15.14 -18.02 12.44
C ASP A 373 -14.76 -18.79 11.16
N ILE A 374 -14.53 -20.10 11.28
CA ILE A 374 -14.23 -20.99 10.15
C ILE A 374 -15.43 -21.10 9.18
N ARG A 375 -16.68 -21.03 9.68
CA ARG A 375 -17.89 -20.99 8.82
C ARG A 375 -17.95 -19.70 8.01
N VAL A 376 -17.74 -18.55 8.67
CA VAL A 376 -17.68 -17.24 8.00
C VAL A 376 -16.56 -17.21 6.96
N ALA A 377 -15.40 -17.80 7.26
CA ALA A 377 -14.28 -17.91 6.32
C ALA A 377 -14.58 -18.85 5.12
N ALA A 378 -15.36 -19.91 5.31
CA ALA A 378 -15.82 -20.78 4.21
C ALA A 378 -16.76 -20.03 3.24
N GLU A 379 -17.62 -19.14 3.75
CA GLU A 379 -18.48 -18.31 2.91
C GLU A 379 -17.69 -17.29 2.06
N LYS A 380 -16.56 -16.77 2.56
CA LYS A 380 -15.65 -15.89 1.80
C LYS A 380 -15.02 -16.54 0.56
N VAL A 381 -15.06 -17.86 0.43
CA VAL A 381 -14.56 -18.56 -0.77
C VAL A 381 -15.34 -18.16 -2.03
N TYR A 382 -16.64 -17.84 -1.91
CA TYR A 382 -17.47 -17.39 -3.03
C TYR A 382 -16.97 -16.06 -3.65
N PRO A 383 -16.89 -14.92 -2.91
CA PRO A 383 -16.43 -13.65 -3.48
C PRO A 383 -14.96 -13.70 -3.93
N ASP A 384 -14.09 -14.46 -3.25
CA ASP A 384 -12.69 -14.59 -3.69
C ASP A 384 -12.58 -15.38 -5.00
N THR A 385 -13.42 -16.40 -5.21
CA THR A 385 -13.51 -17.10 -6.50
C THR A 385 -13.95 -16.13 -7.61
N LEU A 386 -14.97 -15.29 -7.36
CA LEU A 386 -15.37 -14.24 -8.31
C LEU A 386 -14.25 -13.22 -8.58
N ARG A 387 -13.46 -12.86 -7.57
CA ARG A 387 -12.29 -11.96 -7.72
C ARG A 387 -11.23 -12.57 -8.66
N VAL A 388 -10.93 -13.87 -8.52
CA VAL A 388 -10.02 -14.60 -9.43
C VAL A 388 -10.54 -14.57 -10.87
N PHE A 389 -11.84 -14.84 -11.10
CA PHE A 389 -12.44 -14.75 -12.44
C PHE A 389 -12.45 -13.32 -13.01
N LYS A 390 -12.79 -12.30 -12.21
CA LYS A 390 -12.76 -10.86 -12.61
C LYS A 390 -11.35 -10.45 -13.02
N TYR A 391 -10.33 -10.83 -12.24
CA TYR A 391 -8.92 -10.60 -12.57
C TYR A 391 -8.49 -11.31 -13.87
N ALA A 392 -8.81 -12.61 -13.99
CA ALA A 392 -8.46 -13.42 -15.16
C ALA A 392 -9.04 -12.82 -16.45
N LYS A 393 -10.32 -12.43 -16.42
CA LYS A 393 -11.00 -11.75 -17.54
C LYS A 393 -10.34 -10.41 -17.87
N ASN A 394 -10.14 -9.54 -16.87
CA ASN A 394 -9.64 -8.17 -17.08
C ASN A 394 -8.18 -8.12 -17.57
N ARG A 395 -7.37 -9.15 -17.30
CA ARG A 395 -5.96 -9.25 -17.76
C ARG A 395 -5.74 -10.30 -18.85
N ALA A 396 -6.81 -10.93 -19.35
CA ALA A 396 -6.77 -11.99 -20.35
C ALA A 396 -5.84 -13.17 -20.03
N VAL A 397 -5.66 -13.51 -18.74
CA VAL A 397 -4.84 -14.64 -18.25
C VAL A 397 -5.70 -15.86 -17.86
N THR A 398 -5.11 -17.02 -17.59
CA THR A 398 -5.84 -18.19 -17.04
C THR A 398 -6.23 -17.93 -15.58
N THR A 399 -7.23 -18.64 -15.06
CA THR A 399 -7.63 -18.53 -13.64
C THR A 399 -6.54 -19.04 -12.70
N MET A 400 -5.73 -20.02 -13.12
CA MET A 400 -4.54 -20.45 -12.39
C MET A 400 -3.53 -19.30 -12.25
N LYS A 401 -3.16 -18.66 -13.36
CA LYS A 401 -2.26 -17.50 -13.34
C LYS A 401 -2.84 -16.33 -12.55
N ALA A 402 -4.13 -16.07 -12.66
CA ALA A 402 -4.83 -15.04 -11.87
C ALA A 402 -4.77 -15.30 -10.35
N ALA A 403 -4.97 -16.54 -9.91
CA ALA A 403 -4.87 -16.91 -8.50
C ALA A 403 -3.43 -16.81 -7.99
N ILE A 404 -2.43 -17.21 -8.79
CA ILE A 404 -1.01 -17.05 -8.48
C ILE A 404 -0.65 -15.56 -8.34
N ASP A 405 -1.03 -14.72 -9.32
CA ASP A 405 -0.75 -13.28 -9.27
C ASP A 405 -1.36 -12.62 -8.04
N LEU A 406 -2.63 -12.91 -7.74
CA LEU A 406 -3.31 -12.38 -6.55
C LEU A 406 -2.66 -12.86 -5.25
N ALA A 407 -2.23 -14.13 -5.20
CA ALA A 407 -1.52 -14.69 -4.06
C ALA A 407 -0.12 -14.05 -3.87
N ASP A 408 0.64 -13.84 -4.95
CA ASP A 408 1.98 -13.25 -4.91
C ASP A 408 1.93 -11.76 -4.55
N ILE A 409 0.94 -11.02 -5.07
CA ILE A 409 0.67 -9.64 -4.64
C ILE A 409 0.42 -9.61 -3.13
N SER A 410 -0.50 -10.43 -2.61
CA SER A 410 -0.81 -10.43 -1.18
C SER A 410 0.28 -11.06 -0.31
N ALA A 411 1.12 -11.95 -0.83
CA ALA A 411 2.29 -12.46 -0.12
C ALA A 411 3.35 -11.37 0.11
N SER A 412 3.47 -10.43 -0.82
CA SER A 412 4.38 -9.28 -0.67
C SER A 412 3.94 -8.25 0.39
N GLU A 413 2.68 -8.30 0.84
CA GLU A 413 2.17 -7.41 1.90
C GLU A 413 2.80 -7.75 3.26
N LEU A 414 3.38 -6.75 3.92
CA LEU A 414 3.93 -6.92 5.26
C LEU A 414 2.82 -7.09 6.31
N HIS A 415 3.01 -8.01 7.26
CA HIS A 415 2.08 -8.22 8.36
C HIS A 415 1.84 -6.92 9.15
N PRO A 416 0.60 -6.41 9.29
CA PRO A 416 0.34 -5.05 9.81
C PRO A 416 0.93 -4.77 11.20
N LEU A 417 0.86 -5.74 12.12
CA LEU A 417 1.46 -5.65 13.44
C LEU A 417 2.97 -5.96 13.45
N ILE A 418 3.37 -7.19 13.12
CA ILE A 418 4.76 -7.64 13.32
C ILE A 418 5.72 -7.29 12.17
N LEU A 419 5.20 -6.91 10.99
CA LEU A 419 5.90 -6.86 9.70
C LEU A 419 6.75 -8.13 9.48
N HIS A 420 7.92 -7.99 8.87
CA HIS A 420 8.88 -9.05 8.55
C HIS A 420 9.63 -9.58 9.78
N ARG A 421 8.88 -9.99 10.81
CA ARG A 421 9.46 -10.51 12.06
C ARG A 421 10.17 -11.84 11.85
N GLY A 422 9.70 -12.68 10.92
CA GLY A 422 10.34 -13.96 10.60
C GLY A 422 11.78 -13.76 10.14
N ARG A 423 12.00 -12.93 9.11
CA ARG A 423 13.34 -12.48 8.67
C ARG A 423 14.23 -12.01 9.82
N ARG A 424 13.72 -11.16 10.71
CA ARG A 424 14.47 -10.69 11.89
C ARG A 424 14.83 -11.81 12.88
N ILE A 425 14.01 -12.87 12.98
CA ILE A 425 14.34 -14.06 13.77
C ILE A 425 15.43 -14.86 13.05
N ILE A 426 15.34 -15.05 11.73
CA ILE A 426 16.38 -15.71 10.90
C ILE A 426 17.72 -15.01 11.07
N ASP A 427 17.77 -13.70 10.85
CA ASP A 427 18.99 -12.90 11.00
C ASP A 427 19.54 -12.98 12.42
N ASN A 428 18.67 -13.03 13.44
CA ASN A 428 19.10 -13.24 14.82
C ASN A 428 19.71 -14.64 15.04
N LEU A 429 19.10 -15.72 14.55
CA LEU A 429 19.66 -17.09 14.63
C LEU A 429 21.04 -17.18 13.95
N VAL A 430 21.20 -16.51 12.81
CA VAL A 430 22.49 -16.39 12.12
C VAL A 430 23.51 -15.64 12.97
N ASN A 431 23.15 -14.43 13.44
CA ASN A 431 24.07 -13.51 14.11
C ASN A 431 24.46 -13.94 15.53
N THR A 432 23.55 -14.58 16.29
CA THR A 432 23.89 -15.16 17.60
C THR A 432 24.68 -16.45 17.49
N GLY A 433 24.81 -17.02 16.28
CA GLY A 433 25.49 -18.29 16.07
C GLY A 433 24.70 -19.47 16.62
N TRP A 434 23.37 -19.51 16.45
CA TRP A 434 22.50 -20.62 16.89
C TRP A 434 22.98 -22.03 16.45
N HIS A 435 23.66 -22.10 15.30
CA HIS A 435 24.28 -23.32 14.77
C HIS A 435 25.50 -23.80 15.59
N LYS A 436 26.06 -22.95 16.45
CA LYS A 436 27.19 -23.20 17.35
C LYS A 436 26.75 -23.46 18.80
N ASP A 437 25.46 -23.33 19.12
CA ASP A 437 24.94 -23.55 20.48
C ASP A 437 25.09 -25.02 20.90
N GLN A 438 26.27 -25.37 21.41
CA GLN A 438 26.40 -26.34 22.47
C GLN A 438 26.00 -25.64 23.78
N VAL A 439 24.88 -26.09 24.35
CA VAL A 439 24.19 -25.55 25.54
C VAL A 439 25.06 -24.79 26.55
N GLN A 440 25.10 -23.44 26.50
CA GLN A 440 25.25 -22.58 27.70
C GLN A 440 25.09 -21.04 27.51
N LYS A 441 24.17 -20.48 28.31
CA LYS A 441 24.18 -19.23 29.11
C LYS A 441 24.62 -17.85 28.54
N GLU A 442 23.66 -16.94 28.64
CA GLU A 442 23.66 -15.46 28.78
C GLU A 442 24.96 -14.74 29.22
N ASN A 443 25.29 -13.62 28.54
CA ASN A 443 25.16 -12.24 29.09
C ASN A 443 25.79 -11.14 28.18
N ASN A 444 25.00 -10.11 27.82
CA ASN A 444 25.39 -8.70 27.55
C ASN A 444 24.30 -7.97 26.72
N GLN A 445 23.29 -7.33 27.35
CA GLN A 445 22.25 -6.57 26.63
C GLN A 445 22.04 -5.10 27.06
N ASP A 446 22.50 -4.66 28.24
CA ASP A 446 22.04 -3.40 28.87
C ASP A 446 22.59 -2.07 28.30
N LEU A 447 23.27 -2.07 27.15
CA LEU A 447 24.02 -0.87 26.67
C LEU A 447 23.80 -0.44 25.21
N ALA A 448 22.99 -1.16 24.43
CA ALA A 448 22.61 -0.68 23.09
C ALA A 448 21.43 0.31 23.18
N PHE A 449 21.52 1.47 22.51
CA PHE A 449 20.31 2.18 22.09
C PHE A 449 19.67 1.34 20.98
N VAL A 450 18.46 0.86 21.23
CA VAL A 450 17.67 0.08 20.27
C VAL A 450 16.45 0.94 19.95
N PRO A 451 16.51 1.79 18.89
CA PRO A 451 15.55 2.87 18.69
C PRO A 451 14.09 2.40 18.81
N VAL A 452 13.76 1.28 18.17
CA VAL A 452 12.40 0.71 18.17
C VAL A 452 11.84 0.41 19.57
N LEU A 453 12.69 -0.01 20.52
CA LEU A 453 12.27 -0.29 21.90
C LEU A 453 12.23 1.00 22.73
N ASP A 454 13.31 1.78 22.68
CA ASP A 454 13.51 2.96 23.51
C ASP A 454 12.54 4.12 23.15
N GLU A 455 12.37 4.40 21.85
CA GLU A 455 11.44 5.43 21.35
C GLU A 455 10.00 5.09 21.76
N THR A 456 9.65 3.80 21.79
CA THR A 456 8.32 3.32 22.19
C THR A 456 8.05 3.58 23.67
N GLU A 457 9.03 3.35 24.56
CA GLU A 457 8.88 3.60 26.01
C GLU A 457 8.74 5.10 26.30
N ILE A 458 9.65 5.92 25.75
CA ILE A 458 9.66 7.37 25.95
C ILE A 458 8.33 8.01 25.50
N ARG A 459 7.82 7.59 24.34
CA ARG A 459 6.53 8.03 23.80
C ARG A 459 5.38 7.79 24.78
N VAL A 460 5.32 6.60 25.40
CA VAL A 460 4.28 6.26 26.40
C VAL A 460 4.40 7.14 27.65
N GLY A 461 5.61 7.58 28.01
CA GLY A 461 5.82 8.61 29.03
C GLY A 461 5.16 9.94 28.67
N TRP A 462 5.50 10.53 27.52
CA TRP A 462 4.96 11.81 27.08
C TRP A 462 3.42 11.82 26.96
N GLU A 463 2.82 10.71 26.52
CA GLU A 463 1.36 10.54 26.45
C GLU A 463 0.71 10.58 27.85
N ARG A 464 1.28 9.88 28.84
CA ARG A 464 0.79 9.89 30.23
C ARG A 464 0.92 11.27 30.89
N GLU A 465 1.99 11.99 30.59
CA GLU A 465 2.28 13.33 31.13
C GLU A 465 1.45 14.45 30.49
N ASN A 466 0.67 14.16 29.42
CA ASN A 466 -0.02 15.16 28.60
C ASN A 466 0.93 16.25 28.05
N HIS A 467 2.15 15.84 27.68
CA HIS A 467 3.32 16.70 27.46
C HIS A 467 3.13 17.80 26.38
N PHE A 468 2.16 17.63 25.47
CA PHE A 468 1.94 18.49 24.29
C PHE A 468 0.79 19.51 24.43
N ARG A 469 0.25 19.72 25.64
CA ARG A 469 -0.79 20.74 25.88
C ARG A 469 -0.16 22.13 26.05
N GLY A 470 -0.55 23.06 25.19
CA GLY A 470 -0.07 24.44 25.17
C GLY A 470 -1.08 25.44 24.65
N ASN A 471 -0.88 26.72 24.96
CA ASN A 471 -1.83 27.82 24.71
C ASN A 471 -1.15 29.13 24.26
N GLU A 472 0.18 29.19 24.10
CA GLU A 472 0.87 30.43 23.73
C GLU A 472 0.83 30.70 22.23
N ILE A 473 1.89 30.37 21.48
CA ILE A 473 1.87 30.49 20.03
C ILE A 473 1.07 29.34 19.41
N SER A 474 0.23 29.63 18.42
CA SER A 474 -0.59 28.65 17.71
C SER A 474 0.04 28.28 16.37
N ILE A 475 0.38 27.00 16.22
CA ILE A 475 1.15 26.50 15.07
C ILE A 475 0.36 25.35 14.45
N ALA A 476 -0.01 25.51 13.18
CA ALA A 476 -0.74 24.54 12.39
C ALA A 476 0.14 23.82 11.37
N ALA A 477 -0.33 22.69 10.88
CA ALA A 477 0.20 22.03 9.70
C ALA A 477 -0.93 21.58 8.77
N ALA A 478 -0.60 21.31 7.51
CA ALA A 478 -1.50 20.65 6.56
C ALA A 478 -2.14 19.39 7.19
N PRO A 479 -3.48 19.28 7.22
CA PRO A 479 -4.16 18.12 7.77
C PRO A 479 -3.93 16.89 6.89
N VAL A 480 -3.65 15.74 7.51
CA VAL A 480 -3.23 14.55 6.76
C VAL A 480 -4.43 13.84 6.13
N SER A 481 -4.33 13.48 4.85
CA SER A 481 -5.42 12.85 4.11
C SER A 481 -5.66 11.41 4.59
N ALA A 482 -6.83 11.18 5.19
CA ALA A 482 -7.35 9.86 5.55
C ALA A 482 -8.00 9.11 4.37
N ALA A 483 -7.81 9.59 3.13
CA ALA A 483 -8.28 8.93 1.91
C ALA A 483 -7.63 7.56 1.68
N SER A 484 -6.49 7.27 2.32
CA SER A 484 -5.78 5.99 2.28
C SER A 484 -4.68 6.00 3.36
N THR A 485 -3.93 4.90 3.55
CA THR A 485 -2.76 4.82 4.45
C THR A 485 -1.80 5.99 4.25
N PRO A 486 -1.32 6.68 5.29
CA PRO A 486 -0.44 7.84 5.09
C PRO A 486 0.95 7.44 4.60
N ASP A 487 1.61 8.34 3.86
CA ASP A 487 2.94 8.14 3.30
C ASP A 487 3.99 9.09 3.90
N LEU A 488 5.23 8.93 3.47
CA LEU A 488 6.36 9.75 3.90
C LEU A 488 6.18 11.26 3.71
N SER A 489 5.58 11.66 2.58
CA SER A 489 5.33 13.07 2.26
C SER A 489 4.24 13.67 3.14
N SER A 490 3.30 12.83 3.59
CA SER A 490 2.15 13.20 4.41
C SER A 490 2.55 13.78 5.78
N PHE A 491 3.74 13.44 6.29
CA PHE A 491 4.19 13.87 7.62
C PHE A 491 5.20 15.02 7.62
N LEU A 492 5.63 15.54 6.46
CA LEU A 492 6.63 16.60 6.42
C LEU A 492 6.12 17.90 7.08
N SER A 493 4.96 18.44 6.68
CA SER A 493 4.40 19.64 7.33
C SER A 493 4.11 19.44 8.84
N PRO A 494 3.49 18.32 9.27
CA PRO A 494 3.37 17.99 10.70
C PRO A 494 4.70 17.90 11.48
N LEU A 495 5.77 17.40 10.86
CA LEU A 495 7.11 17.35 11.46
C LEU A 495 7.71 18.75 11.63
N LEU A 496 7.62 19.62 10.62
CA LEU A 496 8.14 20.98 10.70
C LEU A 496 7.39 21.80 11.77
N MET A 497 6.08 21.62 11.89
CA MET A 497 5.27 22.16 12.98
C MET A 497 5.74 21.66 14.35
N ASP A 498 6.01 20.35 14.52
CA ASP A 498 6.49 19.80 15.79
C ASP A 498 7.87 20.35 16.19
N ILE A 499 8.80 20.44 15.24
CA ILE A 499 10.12 21.02 15.46
C ILE A 499 10.00 22.50 15.85
N ARG A 500 9.15 23.26 15.16
CA ARG A 500 8.88 24.66 15.51
C ARG A 500 8.27 24.79 16.91
N ALA A 501 7.28 23.97 17.23
CA ALA A 501 6.63 23.99 18.53
C ALA A 501 7.61 23.66 19.67
N ARG A 502 8.49 22.67 19.46
CA ARG A 502 9.57 22.32 20.40
C ARG A 502 10.63 23.42 20.51
N SER A 503 10.98 24.10 19.41
CA SER A 503 11.96 25.19 19.44
C SER A 503 11.40 26.44 20.13
N VAL A 504 10.12 26.77 19.95
CA VAL A 504 9.47 27.85 20.73
C VAL A 504 9.40 27.48 22.21
N GLU A 505 9.01 26.25 22.53
CA GLU A 505 8.98 25.75 23.92
C GLU A 505 10.33 25.87 24.62
N MET A 506 11.40 25.56 23.91
CA MET A 506 12.77 25.70 24.36
C MET A 506 13.21 27.16 24.50
N LEU A 507 12.91 28.02 23.52
CA LEU A 507 13.31 29.44 23.52
C LEU A 507 12.55 30.30 24.54
N THR A 508 11.32 29.91 24.89
CA THR A 508 10.40 30.73 25.73
C THR A 508 10.05 30.10 27.07
N GLY A 509 10.32 28.80 27.26
CA GLY A 509 9.83 28.03 28.41
C GLY A 509 8.32 27.76 28.42
N LYS A 510 7.59 28.15 27.36
CA LYS A 510 6.12 28.19 27.31
C LYS A 510 5.56 27.24 26.24
N ARG A 511 4.50 26.50 26.57
CA ARG A 511 3.93 25.44 25.70
C ARG A 511 3.17 26.00 24.49
N ALA A 512 3.58 25.57 23.30
CA ALA A 512 2.97 25.94 22.03
C ALA A 512 1.66 25.17 21.80
N ARG A 513 0.66 25.85 21.23
CA ARG A 513 -0.64 25.29 20.84
C ARG A 513 -0.53 24.66 19.46
N ARG A 514 -0.34 23.34 19.42
CA ARG A 514 -0.23 22.56 18.18
C ARG A 514 -1.61 22.29 17.59
N LEU A 515 -1.85 22.70 16.34
CA LEU A 515 -3.10 22.48 15.61
C LEU A 515 -2.88 21.43 14.50
N LEU A 516 -3.36 20.22 14.75
CA LEU A 516 -3.27 19.08 13.84
C LEU A 516 -4.63 18.41 13.63
N GLY A 517 -4.75 17.73 12.50
CA GLY A 517 -6.00 17.11 12.10
C GLY A 517 -5.91 16.22 10.86
N SER A 518 -7.04 15.63 10.51
CA SER A 518 -7.21 14.83 9.29
C SER A 518 -8.07 15.52 8.24
N ASN A 519 -7.77 15.21 6.99
CA ASN A 519 -8.55 15.54 5.81
C ASN A 519 -9.35 14.30 5.41
N HIS A 520 -10.68 14.43 5.29
CA HIS A 520 -11.58 13.31 4.96
C HIS A 520 -11.46 12.80 3.52
N GLY A 521 -10.73 13.48 2.65
CA GLY A 521 -10.35 13.01 1.32
C GLY A 521 -11.40 13.16 0.20
N GLY A 522 -12.68 13.32 0.56
CA GLY A 522 -13.79 13.46 -0.38
C GLY A 522 -13.76 12.40 -1.48
N LEU A 523 -13.85 12.82 -2.74
CA LEU A 523 -13.76 11.94 -3.91
C LEU A 523 -12.56 10.98 -3.89
N SER A 524 -11.41 11.38 -3.32
CA SER A 524 -10.23 10.50 -3.24
C SER A 524 -10.44 9.30 -2.32
N LEU A 525 -11.16 9.49 -1.20
CA LEU A 525 -11.51 8.40 -0.29
C LEU A 525 -12.53 7.47 -0.95
N GLN A 526 -13.58 8.04 -1.54
CA GLN A 526 -14.62 7.28 -2.23
C GLN A 526 -14.03 6.41 -3.36
N ILE A 527 -13.15 6.95 -4.21
CA ILE A 527 -12.45 6.16 -5.24
C ILE A 527 -11.62 5.03 -4.62
N SER A 528 -10.96 5.28 -3.48
CA SER A 528 -10.20 4.24 -2.79
C SER A 528 -11.11 3.11 -2.27
N ILE A 529 -12.35 3.39 -1.85
CA ILE A 529 -13.32 2.37 -1.47
C ILE A 529 -13.81 1.60 -2.69
N GLU A 530 -14.24 2.31 -3.75
CA GLU A 530 -14.71 1.72 -5.02
C GLU A 530 -13.68 0.72 -5.60
N GLN A 531 -12.37 0.95 -5.39
CA GLN A 531 -11.30 0.05 -5.82
C GLN A 531 -11.07 -1.17 -4.92
N GLN A 532 -11.53 -1.13 -3.66
CA GLN A 532 -11.35 -2.21 -2.67
C GLN A 532 -12.56 -3.14 -2.58
N ILE A 533 -13.76 -2.67 -2.91
CA ILE A 533 -14.98 -3.49 -2.90
C ILE A 533 -15.13 -4.28 -4.22
N PRO A 534 -15.74 -5.48 -4.20
CA PRO A 534 -15.89 -6.31 -5.41
C PRO A 534 -17.07 -5.89 -6.31
N TYR A 535 -18.02 -5.12 -5.74
CA TYR A 535 -19.26 -4.62 -6.36
C TYR A 535 -19.13 -3.15 -6.76
N GLU A 536 -19.94 -2.68 -7.69
CA GLU A 536 -20.03 -1.24 -7.98
C GLU A 536 -20.80 -0.52 -6.85
N ARG A 537 -20.56 0.78 -6.61
CA ARG A 537 -21.16 1.50 -5.48
C ARG A 537 -22.69 1.55 -5.58
N GLU A 538 -23.24 1.61 -6.80
CA GLU A 538 -24.68 1.56 -7.09
C GLU A 538 -25.31 0.23 -6.67
N GLU A 539 -24.57 -0.89 -6.73
CA GLU A 539 -25.03 -2.20 -6.25
C GLU A 539 -25.02 -2.29 -4.70
N VAL A 540 -24.11 -1.57 -4.05
CA VAL A 540 -24.01 -1.49 -2.57
C VAL A 540 -25.09 -0.56 -1.98
N GLY A 541 -25.46 0.49 -2.71
CA GLY A 541 -26.40 1.52 -2.29
C GLY A 541 -25.77 2.60 -1.39
N LYS A 542 -26.21 3.85 -1.59
CA LYS A 542 -25.64 5.05 -0.95
C LYS A 542 -25.47 4.96 0.57
N PRO A 543 -26.47 4.54 1.39
CA PRO A 543 -26.31 4.50 2.84
C PRO A 543 -25.19 3.56 3.30
N ARG A 544 -25.16 2.33 2.76
CA ARG A 544 -24.14 1.33 3.12
C ARG A 544 -22.76 1.69 2.57
N PHE A 545 -22.69 2.33 1.41
CA PHE A 545 -21.43 2.81 0.85
C PHE A 545 -20.83 3.95 1.70
N VAL A 546 -21.65 4.91 2.17
CA VAL A 546 -21.22 6.00 3.06
C VAL A 546 -20.76 5.46 4.42
N GLU A 547 -21.41 4.41 4.95
CA GLU A 547 -20.96 3.70 6.16
C GLU A 547 -19.56 3.08 5.99
N LEU A 548 -19.29 2.39 4.86
CA LEU A 548 -17.97 1.86 4.54
C LEU A 548 -16.90 2.97 4.43
N CYS A 549 -17.26 4.12 3.87
CA CYS A 549 -16.38 5.30 3.85
C CYS A 549 -16.09 5.84 5.25
N HIS A 550 -17.08 5.84 6.17
CA HIS A 550 -16.88 6.22 7.58
C HIS A 550 -15.91 5.28 8.30
N ASP A 551 -16.11 3.97 8.18
CA ASP A 551 -15.25 2.96 8.81
C ASP A 551 -13.79 3.09 8.34
N PHE A 552 -13.58 3.21 7.03
CA PHE A 552 -12.26 3.37 6.44
C PHE A 552 -11.61 4.72 6.78
N HIS A 553 -12.37 5.81 6.79
CA HIS A 553 -11.90 7.12 7.25
C HIS A 553 -11.39 7.04 8.69
N LYS A 554 -12.18 6.42 9.58
CA LYS A 554 -11.83 6.26 10.99
C LYS A 554 -10.56 5.40 11.17
N ALA A 555 -10.45 4.29 10.47
CA ALA A 555 -9.27 3.42 10.50
C ALA A 555 -8.00 4.16 10.04
N ASN A 556 -8.07 4.92 8.95
CA ASN A 556 -6.94 5.72 8.45
C ASN A 556 -6.60 6.90 9.38
N ASP A 557 -7.60 7.59 9.94
CA ASP A 557 -7.39 8.66 10.93
C ASP A 557 -6.65 8.14 12.18
N GLU A 558 -7.01 6.95 12.65
CA GLU A 558 -6.29 6.27 13.72
C GLU A 558 -4.85 5.90 13.35
N GLU A 559 -4.59 5.41 12.12
CA GLU A 559 -3.23 5.08 11.69
C GLU A 559 -2.37 6.32 11.43
N ILE A 560 -2.94 7.41 10.89
CA ILE A 560 -2.29 8.74 10.81
C ILE A 560 -1.76 9.15 12.18
N ARG A 561 -2.62 9.11 13.21
CA ARG A 561 -2.23 9.42 14.59
C ARG A 561 -1.14 8.48 15.08
N LYS A 562 -1.31 7.16 14.92
CA LYS A 562 -0.29 6.15 15.31
C LYS A 562 1.06 6.38 14.63
N GLN A 563 1.11 6.84 13.38
CA GLN A 563 2.37 7.12 12.67
C GLN A 563 3.01 8.45 13.06
N MET A 564 2.23 9.53 13.29
CA MET A 564 2.75 10.76 13.91
C MET A 564 3.42 10.46 15.25
N HIS A 565 2.75 9.66 16.09
CA HIS A 565 3.26 9.21 17.37
C HIS A 565 4.54 8.37 17.27
N LYS A 566 4.70 7.53 16.24
CA LYS A 566 5.95 6.79 15.99
C LYS A 566 7.09 7.69 15.50
N LEU A 567 6.78 8.83 14.87
CA LEU A 567 7.76 9.82 14.37
C LEU A 567 8.08 10.93 15.40
N GLY A 568 7.59 10.81 16.64
CA GLY A 568 7.82 11.80 17.70
C GLY A 568 7.10 13.14 17.50
N ILE A 569 6.13 13.21 16.58
CA ILE A 569 5.30 14.41 16.37
C ILE A 569 4.32 14.51 17.53
N GLY A 570 4.47 15.54 18.37
CA GLY A 570 3.60 15.77 19.52
C GLY A 570 2.29 16.45 19.12
N PHE A 571 1.17 16.05 19.73
CA PHE A 571 -0.12 16.74 19.62
C PHE A 571 -1.06 16.41 20.80
N ASP A 572 -2.08 17.24 21.02
CA ASP A 572 -3.14 16.94 22.00
C ASP A 572 -4.28 16.17 21.33
N HIS A 573 -4.42 14.90 21.69
CA HIS A 573 -5.49 14.01 21.22
C HIS A 573 -6.89 14.63 21.35
N ASN A 574 -7.14 15.40 22.43
CA ASN A 574 -8.43 16.02 22.71
C ASN A 574 -8.70 17.27 21.85
N LYS A 575 -7.73 17.67 21.01
CA LYS A 575 -7.80 18.81 20.09
C LYS A 575 -7.61 18.40 18.63
N TRP A 576 -7.61 17.10 18.34
CA TRP A 576 -7.52 16.59 16.97
C TRP A 576 -8.67 17.12 16.12
N LEU A 577 -8.33 17.85 15.06
CA LEU A 577 -9.28 18.48 14.16
C LEU A 577 -9.69 17.49 13.06
N SER A 578 -10.98 17.21 12.88
CA SER A 578 -11.47 16.46 11.72
C SER A 578 -12.81 17.04 11.26
N PRO A 579 -13.01 17.29 9.96
CA PRO A 579 -14.30 17.75 9.44
C PRO A 579 -15.44 16.75 9.70
N MET A 580 -15.13 15.45 9.82
CA MET A 580 -16.15 14.40 10.02
C MET A 580 -16.54 14.21 11.49
N ASN A 581 -15.88 14.90 12.44
CA ASN A 581 -16.28 14.86 13.84
C ASN A 581 -17.39 15.89 14.14
N GLU A 582 -18.08 15.73 15.26
CA GLU A 582 -19.25 16.55 15.60
C GLU A 582 -18.95 18.05 15.79
N SER A 583 -17.71 18.46 16.06
CA SER A 583 -17.34 19.89 16.02
C SER A 583 -17.00 20.37 14.61
N GLY A 584 -16.42 19.51 13.77
CA GLY A 584 -16.13 19.77 12.36
C GLY A 584 -17.41 19.97 11.55
N LYS A 585 -18.33 19.00 11.57
CA LYS A 585 -19.64 19.09 10.89
C LYS A 585 -20.40 20.37 11.24
N ARG A 586 -20.46 20.72 12.54
CA ARG A 586 -21.07 21.97 12.99
C ARG A 586 -20.33 23.22 12.49
N ALA A 587 -19.00 23.20 12.42
CA ALA A 587 -18.24 24.31 11.86
C ALA A 587 -18.51 24.49 10.34
N VAL A 588 -18.64 23.39 9.58
CA VAL A 588 -19.00 23.42 8.15
C VAL A 588 -20.40 24.01 7.95
N ASN A 589 -21.38 23.51 8.69
CA ASN A 589 -22.76 23.99 8.60
C ASN A 589 -22.87 25.47 9.02
N ASN A 590 -22.21 25.87 10.11
CA ASN A 590 -22.17 27.26 10.54
C ASN A 590 -21.53 28.19 9.50
N LEU A 591 -20.45 27.75 8.83
CA LEU A 591 -19.80 28.52 7.76
C LEU A 591 -20.75 28.70 6.57
N TYR A 592 -21.41 27.62 6.13
CA TYR A 592 -22.40 27.68 5.06
C TYR A 592 -23.57 28.62 5.42
N SER A 593 -24.16 28.47 6.61
CA SER A 593 -25.25 29.34 7.08
C SER A 593 -24.84 30.80 7.19
N PHE A 594 -23.61 31.10 7.63
CA PHE A 594 -23.11 32.48 7.66
C PHE A 594 -23.06 33.08 6.25
N LEU A 595 -22.40 32.40 5.32
CA LEU A 595 -22.21 32.89 3.95
C LEU A 595 -23.55 33.03 3.20
N ASN A 596 -24.49 32.12 3.45
CA ASN A 596 -25.85 32.20 2.89
C ASN A 596 -26.65 33.38 3.48
N ASN A 597 -26.60 33.60 4.81
CA ASN A 597 -27.27 34.71 5.48
C ASN A 597 -26.66 36.09 5.18
N SER A 598 -25.49 36.15 4.54
CA SER A 598 -24.81 37.38 4.12
C SER A 598 -24.83 37.59 2.60
N ASP A 599 -25.68 36.86 1.86
CA ASP A 599 -25.79 36.92 0.39
C ASP A 599 -24.45 36.65 -0.36
N LEU A 600 -23.50 35.97 0.28
CA LEU A 600 -22.18 35.62 -0.29
C LEU A 600 -22.21 34.30 -1.08
N ILE A 601 -23.28 33.51 -0.94
CA ILE A 601 -23.55 32.30 -1.71
C ILE A 601 -24.61 32.57 -2.77
N PHE A 602 -24.50 31.92 -3.92
CA PHE A 602 -25.53 31.87 -4.95
C PHE A 602 -25.55 30.52 -5.66
N LYS A 603 -26.71 30.16 -6.21
CA LYS A 603 -26.88 28.97 -7.07
C LYS A 603 -26.95 29.41 -8.53
N GLN A 604 -26.21 28.75 -9.41
CA GLN A 604 -26.19 29.07 -10.84
C GLN A 604 -26.04 27.80 -11.68
N ASN A 605 -26.78 27.71 -12.78
CA ASN A 605 -26.47 26.76 -13.84
C ASN A 605 -25.27 27.30 -14.66
N ARG A 606 -24.11 26.66 -14.56
CA ARG A 606 -22.88 27.07 -15.27
C ARG A 606 -22.31 25.87 -16.03
N LEU A 607 -21.67 26.13 -17.17
CA LEU A 607 -20.84 25.14 -17.84
C LEU A 607 -19.59 24.87 -16.99
N LEU A 608 -19.41 23.62 -16.57
CA LEU A 608 -18.33 23.19 -15.68
C LEU A 608 -17.63 21.95 -16.23
N ASP A 609 -16.37 21.78 -15.84
CA ASP A 609 -15.65 20.52 -16.00
C ASP A 609 -16.38 19.40 -15.25
N TYR A 610 -16.66 18.28 -15.92
CA TYR A 610 -17.39 17.15 -15.35
C TYR A 610 -16.66 15.83 -15.61
N CYS A 611 -16.66 14.96 -14.59
CA CYS A 611 -16.03 13.65 -14.68
C CYS A 611 -17.06 12.52 -14.88
N PRO A 612 -17.20 11.96 -16.09
CA PRO A 612 -18.22 10.96 -16.39
C PRO A 612 -18.00 9.60 -15.71
N ARG A 613 -16.81 9.33 -15.14
CA ARG A 613 -16.56 8.14 -14.30
C ARG A 613 -16.80 8.36 -12.80
N CYS A 614 -16.71 9.60 -12.33
CA CYS A 614 -16.90 9.91 -10.91
C CYS A 614 -18.33 10.40 -10.62
N HIS A 615 -19.05 10.81 -11.65
CA HIS A 615 -20.36 11.46 -11.62
C HIS A 615 -20.36 12.75 -10.77
N THR A 616 -19.39 13.64 -10.99
CA THR A 616 -19.31 14.93 -10.27
C THR A 616 -18.68 16.02 -11.13
N VAL A 617 -19.06 17.28 -10.87
CA VAL A 617 -18.31 18.45 -11.34
C VAL A 617 -16.92 18.51 -10.69
N LEU A 618 -15.99 19.14 -11.40
CA LEU A 618 -14.62 19.43 -11.01
C LEU A 618 -14.40 20.95 -11.02
N VAL A 619 -13.36 21.41 -10.35
CA VAL A 619 -12.83 22.78 -10.49
C VAL A 619 -11.43 22.75 -11.09
N SER A 620 -10.88 23.91 -11.42
CA SER A 620 -9.55 24.06 -12.03
C SER A 620 -8.40 23.35 -11.30
N SER A 621 -8.49 23.16 -9.98
CA SER A 621 -7.51 22.39 -9.19
C SER A 621 -7.76 20.87 -9.21
N ASP A 622 -8.96 20.41 -9.55
CA ASP A 622 -9.33 18.99 -9.63
C ASP A 622 -9.08 18.36 -11.03
N VAL A 623 -8.63 19.15 -12.01
CA VAL A 623 -8.28 18.72 -13.38
C VAL A 623 -6.78 18.75 -13.66
N HIS A 624 -6.29 17.80 -14.45
CA HIS A 624 -4.94 17.82 -15.02
C HIS A 624 -5.01 18.17 -16.51
N ARG A 625 -4.24 19.19 -16.92
CA ARG A 625 -3.94 19.50 -18.32
C ARG A 625 -2.83 18.59 -18.82
N GLY A 626 -2.98 18.02 -20.01
CA GLY A 626 -1.95 17.21 -20.65
C GLY A 626 -2.26 16.93 -22.11
N GLU A 627 -1.31 16.28 -22.78
CA GLU A 627 -1.42 15.90 -24.19
C GLU A 627 -1.89 14.44 -24.31
N LEU A 628 -3.01 14.23 -25.00
CA LEU A 628 -3.46 12.90 -25.43
C LEU A 628 -2.88 12.57 -26.80
N LYS A 629 -2.28 11.38 -26.95
CA LYS A 629 -1.93 10.86 -28.26
C LYS A 629 -3.17 10.35 -28.98
N VAL A 630 -3.44 10.87 -30.17
CA VAL A 630 -4.52 10.46 -31.05
C VAL A 630 -3.96 9.97 -32.39
N GLU A 631 -4.45 8.84 -32.88
CA GLU A 631 -3.92 8.16 -34.08
C GLU A 631 -4.30 8.84 -35.40
N ASN A 632 -5.32 9.70 -35.37
CA ASN A 632 -5.90 10.32 -36.54
C ASN A 632 -6.25 11.78 -36.21
N ARG A 633 -5.89 12.69 -37.13
CA ARG A 633 -6.49 14.02 -37.21
C ARG A 633 -7.38 14.07 -38.43
N TYR A 634 -8.58 14.61 -38.28
CA TYR A 634 -9.56 14.68 -39.35
C TYR A 634 -9.59 16.11 -39.90
N GLN A 635 -9.69 16.22 -41.22
CA GLN A 635 -10.22 17.42 -41.86
C GLN A 635 -11.62 17.10 -42.38
N LEU A 636 -12.59 17.88 -41.95
CA LEU A 636 -14.00 17.72 -42.30
C LEU A 636 -14.40 18.92 -43.15
N ASN A 637 -14.84 18.65 -44.37
CA ASN A 637 -15.18 19.66 -45.35
C ASN A 637 -16.70 19.86 -45.39
N PHE A 638 -17.16 21.10 -45.31
CA PHE A 638 -18.58 21.47 -45.31
C PHE A 638 -18.93 22.20 -46.59
N LYS A 639 -20.12 21.94 -47.13
CA LYS A 639 -20.64 22.64 -48.31
C LYS A 639 -21.65 23.70 -47.89
N THR A 640 -21.47 24.91 -48.42
CA THR A 640 -22.45 25.99 -48.29
C THR A 640 -23.72 25.70 -49.10
N ASP A 641 -24.76 26.50 -48.87
CA ASP A 641 -25.95 26.60 -49.71
C ASP A 641 -25.65 26.80 -51.22
N LYS A 642 -24.44 27.25 -51.59
CA LYS A 642 -23.97 27.39 -52.97
C LYS A 642 -22.80 26.47 -53.36
N ASN A 643 -22.62 25.35 -52.65
CA ASN A 643 -21.57 24.36 -52.91
C ASN A 643 -20.12 24.88 -52.78
N GLU A 644 -19.86 25.98 -52.06
CA GLU A 644 -18.48 26.34 -51.68
C GLU A 644 -18.02 25.44 -50.52
N THR A 645 -16.74 25.05 -50.52
CA THR A 645 -16.18 24.14 -49.52
C THR A 645 -15.45 24.89 -48.40
N ILE A 646 -15.82 24.60 -47.15
CA ILE A 646 -15.17 25.11 -45.93
C ILE A 646 -14.42 23.96 -45.25
N GLU A 647 -13.12 24.14 -45.04
CA GLU A 647 -12.23 23.13 -44.46
C GLU A 647 -12.10 23.38 -42.94
N THR A 648 -12.47 22.40 -42.12
CA THR A 648 -12.30 22.44 -40.66
C THR A 648 -11.41 21.30 -40.18
N LYS A 649 -10.65 21.47 -39.10
CA LYS A 649 -9.71 20.45 -38.59
C LYS A 649 -10.05 20.07 -37.15
N VAL A 650 -10.22 18.78 -36.88
CA VAL A 650 -10.60 18.25 -35.55
C VAL A 650 -9.83 17.00 -35.17
N PHE A 651 -9.56 16.86 -33.87
CA PHE A 651 -9.04 15.62 -33.27
C PHE A 651 -10.17 14.71 -32.73
N PHE A 652 -11.30 15.30 -32.36
CA PHE A 652 -12.42 14.65 -31.68
C PHE A 652 -13.73 14.89 -32.47
N PRO A 653 -14.02 14.08 -33.51
CA PRO A 653 -15.21 14.23 -34.35
C PRO A 653 -16.54 14.27 -33.60
N GLU A 654 -16.62 13.66 -32.41
CA GLU A 654 -17.82 13.64 -31.58
C GLU A 654 -18.39 15.03 -31.22
N TYR A 655 -17.54 16.07 -31.15
CA TYR A 655 -18.01 17.43 -30.84
C TYR A 655 -18.83 18.07 -31.98
N VAL A 656 -18.69 17.59 -33.22
CA VAL A 656 -19.47 18.07 -34.38
C VAL A 656 -20.97 17.86 -34.19
N LEU A 657 -21.38 16.93 -33.32
CA LEU A 657 -22.78 16.70 -32.96
C LEU A 657 -23.43 17.90 -32.23
N GLY A 658 -22.66 18.64 -31.43
CA GLY A 658 -23.12 19.80 -30.67
C GLY A 658 -22.81 21.16 -31.29
N ALA A 659 -22.26 21.19 -32.51
CA ALA A 659 -21.94 22.44 -33.20
C ALA A 659 -23.21 23.25 -33.51
N VAL A 660 -23.18 24.56 -33.26
CA VAL A 660 -24.29 25.50 -33.57
C VAL A 660 -23.96 26.48 -34.70
N ALA A 661 -22.67 26.66 -35.01
CA ALA A 661 -22.19 27.53 -36.08
C ALA A 661 -20.81 27.08 -36.59
N ILE A 662 -20.44 27.56 -37.77
CA ILE A 662 -19.04 27.59 -38.22
C ILE A 662 -18.52 29.02 -38.03
N ALA A 663 -17.48 29.20 -37.23
CA ALA A 663 -16.79 30.47 -37.12
C ALA A 663 -15.68 30.56 -38.16
N ILE A 664 -15.66 31.64 -38.93
CA ILE A 664 -14.61 31.97 -39.89
C ILE A 664 -13.81 33.18 -39.40
N LYS A 665 -12.52 33.20 -39.76
CA LYS A 665 -11.62 34.30 -39.41
C LYS A 665 -11.94 35.58 -40.20
N LYS A 666 -12.12 36.69 -39.49
CA LYS A 666 -12.33 38.02 -40.07
C LYS A 666 -11.17 38.43 -40.98
N GLY A 667 -11.48 38.72 -42.25
CA GLY A 667 -10.46 39.01 -43.27
C GLY A 667 -9.65 37.81 -43.75
N GLY A 668 -10.02 36.58 -43.35
CA GLY A 668 -9.43 35.32 -43.82
C GLY A 668 -10.04 34.80 -45.13
N LYS A 669 -9.61 33.60 -45.54
CA LYS A 669 -9.96 32.87 -46.78
C LYS A 669 -11.47 32.82 -47.07
N TYR A 670 -12.29 32.76 -46.02
CA TYR A 670 -13.74 32.53 -46.12
C TYR A 670 -14.60 33.78 -45.85
N SER A 671 -14.02 34.98 -45.76
CA SER A 671 -14.77 36.21 -45.38
C SER A 671 -16.01 36.49 -46.25
N GLU A 672 -15.93 36.22 -47.56
CA GLU A 672 -16.99 36.46 -48.55
C GLU A 672 -18.23 35.55 -48.42
N ILE A 673 -18.18 34.50 -47.59
CA ILE A 673 -19.31 33.59 -47.34
C ILE A 673 -19.98 33.78 -45.97
N LYS A 674 -19.62 34.86 -45.25
CA LYS A 674 -20.29 35.30 -44.01
C LYS A 674 -21.81 35.39 -44.17
N GLY A 675 -22.55 34.93 -43.17
CA GLY A 675 -24.02 35.00 -43.15
C GLY A 675 -24.73 33.97 -44.03
N ARG A 676 -24.00 33.11 -44.75
CA ARG A 676 -24.56 31.87 -45.32
C ARG A 676 -24.59 30.77 -44.27
N TYR A 677 -24.99 29.56 -44.67
CA TYR A 677 -25.00 28.39 -43.80
C TYR A 677 -24.42 27.17 -44.52
N VAL A 678 -24.00 26.18 -43.73
CA VAL A 678 -23.67 24.83 -44.18
C VAL A 678 -24.67 23.82 -43.59
N ILE A 679 -24.79 22.64 -44.18
CA ILE A 679 -25.52 21.53 -43.55
C ILE A 679 -24.50 20.63 -42.85
N ASN A 680 -24.76 20.30 -41.57
CA ASN A 680 -23.96 19.34 -40.81
C ASN A 680 -24.32 17.90 -41.24
N PRO A 681 -23.44 17.14 -41.93
CA PRO A 681 -23.77 15.80 -42.42
C PRO A 681 -24.08 14.80 -41.31
N ALA A 682 -23.55 15.01 -40.10
CA ALA A 682 -23.77 14.11 -38.97
C ALA A 682 -25.15 14.25 -38.33
N THR A 683 -25.74 15.45 -38.34
CA THR A 683 -26.99 15.78 -37.63
C THR A 683 -28.12 16.34 -38.52
N GLY A 684 -27.83 16.64 -39.79
CA GLY A 684 -28.77 17.30 -40.72
C GLY A 684 -29.06 18.78 -40.42
N LYS A 685 -28.54 19.34 -39.31
CA LYS A 685 -28.82 20.72 -38.90
C LYS A 685 -28.12 21.74 -39.82
N GLN A 686 -28.78 22.86 -40.07
CA GLN A 686 -28.16 24.02 -40.72
C GLN A 686 -27.31 24.79 -39.70
N LEU A 687 -26.02 24.97 -40.00
CA LEU A 687 -25.08 25.75 -39.19
C LEU A 687 -24.78 27.07 -39.91
N PRO A 688 -25.19 28.23 -39.39
CA PRO A 688 -24.79 29.54 -39.94
C PRO A 688 -23.28 29.77 -39.83
N ILE A 689 -22.77 30.60 -40.75
CA ILE A 689 -21.37 31.00 -40.81
C ILE A 689 -21.23 32.40 -40.17
N ILE A 690 -20.56 32.44 -39.02
CA ILE A 690 -20.30 33.65 -38.24
C ILE A 690 -18.83 34.08 -38.37
N GLU A 691 -18.55 35.36 -38.19
CA GLU A 691 -17.20 35.92 -38.36
C GLU A 691 -16.62 36.33 -36.99
N ILE A 692 -15.40 35.89 -36.68
CA ILE A 692 -14.71 36.17 -35.41
C ILE A 692 -13.34 36.82 -35.65
N GLU A 693 -12.93 37.72 -34.77
CA GLU A 693 -11.67 38.47 -34.93
C GLU A 693 -10.42 37.65 -34.58
N ASN A 694 -10.50 36.84 -33.51
CA ASN A 694 -9.36 36.13 -32.94
C ASN A 694 -9.51 34.61 -33.13
N SER A 695 -9.18 34.12 -34.34
CA SER A 695 -9.03 32.67 -34.59
C SER A 695 -7.62 32.32 -35.06
N ASN A 696 -7.14 31.16 -34.56
CA ASN A 696 -5.90 30.52 -34.98
C ASN A 696 -6.06 29.68 -36.25
N THR A 697 -7.30 29.47 -36.71
CA THR A 697 -7.62 28.73 -37.93
C THR A 697 -8.38 29.62 -38.92
N GLU A 698 -8.57 29.16 -40.16
CA GLU A 698 -9.40 29.89 -41.14
C GLU A 698 -10.90 29.63 -40.93
N ALA A 699 -11.25 28.45 -40.41
CA ALA A 699 -12.61 28.05 -40.03
C ALA A 699 -12.59 26.97 -38.93
N GLU A 700 -13.46 27.10 -37.94
CA GLU A 700 -13.65 26.15 -36.85
C GLU A 700 -15.13 26.03 -36.43
N PHE A 701 -15.46 24.95 -35.73
CA PHE A 701 -16.80 24.74 -35.18
C PHE A 701 -16.97 25.51 -33.88
N ILE A 702 -18.16 26.06 -33.66
CA ILE A 702 -18.57 26.54 -32.34
C ILE A 702 -19.50 25.52 -31.70
N THR A 703 -19.01 24.86 -30.64
CA THR A 703 -19.70 23.80 -29.89
C THR A 703 -19.94 24.29 -28.45
N PRO A 704 -21.09 24.91 -28.14
CA PRO A 704 -21.25 25.70 -26.91
C PRO A 704 -21.12 24.92 -25.60
N LEU A 705 -21.32 23.59 -25.63
CA LEU A 705 -21.16 22.70 -24.47
C LEU A 705 -19.86 21.86 -24.55
N HIS A 706 -18.85 22.35 -25.26
CA HIS A 706 -17.49 21.81 -25.28
C HIS A 706 -16.52 22.68 -24.47
N SER A 707 -16.55 24.00 -24.65
CA SER A 707 -15.66 24.95 -23.97
C SER A 707 -16.38 26.25 -23.58
N TYR A 708 -15.82 26.97 -22.60
CA TYR A 708 -16.35 28.28 -22.21
C TYR A 708 -16.18 29.33 -23.32
N ASP A 709 -15.12 29.23 -24.13
CA ASP A 709 -14.86 30.17 -25.23
C ASP A 709 -15.86 29.96 -26.38
N ASP A 710 -16.15 28.70 -26.74
CA ASP A 710 -17.23 28.34 -27.67
C ASP A 710 -18.58 28.86 -27.17
N GLN A 711 -18.88 28.67 -25.87
CA GLN A 711 -20.13 29.13 -25.26
C GLN A 711 -20.25 30.65 -25.31
N LYS A 712 -19.17 31.37 -25.04
CA LYS A 712 -19.10 32.83 -25.09
C LYS A 712 -19.32 33.34 -26.51
N VAL A 713 -18.58 32.82 -27.49
CA VAL A 713 -18.71 33.19 -28.91
C VAL A 713 -20.15 32.94 -29.40
N ALA A 714 -20.75 31.81 -29.04
CA ALA A 714 -22.15 31.51 -29.36
C ALA A 714 -23.12 32.50 -28.69
N THR A 715 -22.92 32.81 -27.41
CA THR A 715 -23.78 33.75 -26.66
C THR A 715 -23.72 35.17 -27.25
N GLU A 716 -22.52 35.65 -27.58
CA GLU A 716 -22.28 36.97 -28.19
C GLU A 716 -22.86 37.08 -29.60
N ASN A 717 -22.88 35.98 -30.37
CA ASN A 717 -23.51 35.91 -31.69
C ASN A 717 -25.01 35.56 -31.66
N GLY A 718 -25.65 35.63 -30.49
CA GLY A 718 -27.10 35.53 -30.35
C GLY A 718 -27.68 34.11 -30.21
N PHE A 719 -26.85 33.06 -30.19
CA PHE A 719 -27.31 31.70 -29.93
C PHE A 719 -27.76 31.53 -28.47
N ARG A 720 -28.83 30.77 -28.26
CA ARG A 720 -29.45 30.54 -26.93
C ARG A 720 -29.80 29.07 -26.64
N ASP A 721 -29.97 28.27 -27.69
CA ASP A 721 -30.11 26.82 -27.60
C ASP A 721 -28.73 26.16 -27.80
N PHE A 722 -28.34 25.32 -26.86
CA PHE A 722 -27.01 24.72 -26.77
C PHE A 722 -27.16 23.19 -26.65
N PRO A 723 -26.92 22.41 -27.74
CA PRO A 723 -27.15 20.97 -27.73
C PRO A 723 -26.22 20.23 -26.76
N GLU A 724 -26.78 19.39 -25.89
CA GLU A 724 -25.99 18.43 -25.12
C GLU A 724 -25.45 17.31 -26.03
N ILE A 725 -24.16 17.00 -25.86
CA ILE A 725 -23.50 15.88 -26.54
C ILE A 725 -23.45 14.66 -25.61
N PHE A 726 -23.24 14.85 -24.30
CA PHE A 726 -22.95 13.78 -23.35
C PHE A 726 -23.95 13.66 -22.18
N ASP A 727 -24.34 12.43 -21.86
CA ASP A 727 -25.06 12.08 -20.64
C ASP A 727 -24.15 12.18 -19.39
N HIS A 728 -24.63 11.71 -18.23
CA HIS A 728 -23.82 11.70 -17.00
C HIS A 728 -22.72 10.61 -16.99
N ASN A 729 -22.80 9.61 -17.88
CA ASN A 729 -21.80 8.54 -18.05
C ASN A 729 -20.76 8.87 -19.13
N GLY A 730 -20.92 9.96 -19.88
CA GLY A 730 -20.08 10.31 -21.03
C GLY A 730 -20.47 9.64 -22.35
N ASN A 731 -21.66 9.04 -22.42
CA ASN A 731 -22.24 8.49 -23.65
C ASN A 731 -22.99 9.58 -24.44
N ILE A 732 -23.17 9.37 -25.73
CA ILE A 732 -23.81 10.33 -26.63
C ILE A 732 -25.32 10.39 -26.40
N VAL A 733 -25.89 11.60 -26.42
CA VAL A 733 -27.35 11.84 -26.33
C VAL A 733 -27.97 12.45 -27.59
N THR A 734 -27.18 12.69 -28.63
CA THR A 734 -27.66 13.24 -29.90
C THR A 734 -28.45 12.20 -30.70
N GLU A 735 -29.59 12.62 -31.26
CA GLU A 735 -30.48 11.79 -32.06
C GLU A 735 -29.74 11.03 -33.18
N GLY A 736 -29.93 9.70 -33.22
CA GLY A 736 -29.27 8.79 -34.16
C GLY A 736 -27.96 8.18 -33.65
N TYR A 737 -27.50 8.53 -32.45
CA TYR A 737 -26.25 8.06 -31.84
C TYR A 737 -26.39 7.73 -30.34
N GLU A 738 -27.60 7.66 -29.81
CA GLU A 738 -27.88 7.60 -28.38
C GLU A 738 -27.28 6.37 -27.69
N GLY A 739 -26.66 6.59 -26.53
CA GLY A 739 -26.06 5.55 -25.69
C GLY A 739 -24.70 5.03 -26.18
N LEU A 740 -24.23 5.42 -27.37
CA LEU A 740 -22.90 5.09 -27.86
C LEU A 740 -21.82 5.83 -27.07
N ASN A 741 -20.67 5.20 -26.86
CA ASN A 741 -19.51 5.86 -26.29
C ASN A 741 -18.69 6.62 -27.36
N ARG A 742 -17.70 7.41 -26.93
CA ARG A 742 -16.88 8.26 -27.79
C ARG A 742 -16.09 7.52 -28.87
N GLU A 743 -15.64 6.30 -28.60
CA GLU A 743 -14.89 5.51 -29.59
C GLU A 743 -15.82 4.83 -30.61
N GLU A 744 -17.05 4.46 -30.17
CA GLU A 744 -18.09 3.88 -31.03
C GLU A 744 -18.69 4.90 -31.99
N VAL A 745 -18.92 6.15 -31.54
CA VAL A 745 -19.59 7.17 -32.36
C VAL A 745 -18.69 7.77 -33.44
N ARG A 746 -17.37 7.88 -33.18
CA ARG A 746 -16.39 8.48 -34.11
C ARG A 746 -16.45 7.91 -35.52
N PRO A 747 -16.35 6.59 -35.77
CA PRO A 747 -16.40 6.05 -37.13
C PRO A 747 -17.74 6.35 -37.82
N LEU A 748 -18.86 6.36 -37.10
CA LEU A 748 -20.19 6.65 -37.64
C LEU A 748 -20.33 8.11 -38.10
N ILE A 749 -19.84 9.06 -37.29
CA ILE A 749 -19.77 10.49 -37.68
C ILE A 749 -18.90 10.64 -38.92
N ILE A 750 -17.71 10.04 -38.91
CA ILE A 750 -16.77 10.08 -40.03
C ILE A 750 -17.36 9.44 -41.30
N GLU A 751 -18.22 8.43 -41.20
CA GLU A 751 -18.93 7.86 -42.34
C GLU A 751 -19.86 8.88 -43.00
N LYS A 752 -20.61 9.67 -42.23
CA LYS A 752 -21.58 10.68 -42.74
C LYS A 752 -20.95 11.76 -43.62
N PHE A 753 -19.66 12.04 -43.47
CA PHE A 753 -18.94 12.99 -44.34
C PHE A 753 -18.57 12.43 -45.71
N GLY A 754 -18.75 11.12 -45.97
CA GLY A 754 -18.53 10.53 -47.29
C GLY A 754 -17.12 10.77 -47.82
N ASP A 755 -17.02 11.34 -49.02
CA ASP A 755 -15.77 11.76 -49.68
C ASP A 755 -15.33 13.19 -49.27
N ASP A 756 -16.16 13.96 -48.57
CA ASP A 756 -15.85 15.31 -48.09
C ASP A 756 -15.01 15.30 -46.79
N LYS A 757 -14.13 14.31 -46.63
CA LYS A 757 -13.27 14.14 -45.45
C LYS A 757 -11.87 13.66 -45.82
N ASP A 758 -10.88 14.15 -45.08
CA ASP A 758 -9.52 13.65 -45.14
C ASP A 758 -9.09 13.11 -43.77
N VAL A 759 -8.58 11.88 -43.75
CA VAL A 759 -8.06 11.23 -42.52
C VAL A 759 -6.53 11.26 -42.53
N PHE A 760 -5.95 12.19 -41.78
CA PHE A 760 -4.51 12.29 -41.62
C PHE A 760 -4.02 11.31 -40.55
N ARG A 761 -3.79 10.06 -40.98
CA ARG A 761 -3.22 8.97 -40.16
C ARG A 761 -1.83 9.35 -39.67
N GLY A 762 -1.61 9.27 -38.36
CA GLY A 762 -0.34 9.61 -37.72
C GLY A 762 -0.54 9.92 -36.25
N ASN A 763 0.50 9.76 -35.43
CA ASN A 763 0.41 10.08 -34.02
C ASN A 763 0.47 11.60 -33.82
N TRP A 764 -0.65 12.21 -33.44
CA TRP A 764 -0.75 13.61 -33.07
C TRP A 764 -0.93 13.74 -31.56
N ASN A 765 -0.54 14.88 -31.01
CA ASN A 765 -0.85 15.25 -29.63
C ASN A 765 -2.01 16.26 -29.65
N ALA A 766 -3.03 16.03 -28.83
CA ALA A 766 -4.16 16.94 -28.62
C ALA A 766 -4.22 17.34 -27.15
N ASP A 767 -4.37 18.63 -26.87
CA ASP A 767 -4.57 19.13 -25.50
C ASP A 767 -5.90 18.61 -24.94
N VAL A 768 -5.85 18.02 -23.75
CA VAL A 768 -7.02 17.50 -23.05
C VAL A 768 -7.01 17.83 -21.57
N LEU A 769 -8.21 17.84 -21.00
CA LEU A 769 -8.44 17.81 -19.56
C LEU A 769 -8.73 16.38 -19.12
N SER A 770 -8.11 15.95 -18.02
CA SER A 770 -8.34 14.66 -17.38
C SER A 770 -8.62 14.86 -15.89
N CYS A 771 -9.48 14.02 -15.31
CA CYS A 771 -9.81 14.11 -13.90
C CYS A 771 -8.59 13.78 -13.04
N GLY A 772 -8.17 14.69 -12.17
CA GLY A 772 -6.96 14.54 -11.35
C GLY A 772 -6.99 13.39 -10.33
N ARG A 773 -8.10 12.66 -10.23
CA ARG A 773 -8.28 11.48 -9.36
C ARG A 773 -8.37 10.16 -10.12
N CYS A 774 -9.00 10.14 -11.29
CA CYS A 774 -9.28 8.90 -12.04
C CYS A 774 -8.75 8.87 -13.49
N ASP A 775 -8.09 9.93 -13.96
CA ASP A 775 -7.56 10.14 -15.34
C ASP A 775 -8.57 10.01 -16.49
N THR A 776 -9.84 9.73 -16.22
CA THR A 776 -10.90 9.82 -17.22
C THR A 776 -10.92 11.21 -17.84
N LEU A 777 -11.03 11.27 -19.17
CA LEU A 777 -11.15 12.53 -19.91
C LEU A 777 -12.36 13.30 -19.39
N VAL A 778 -12.15 14.58 -19.13
CA VAL A 778 -13.19 15.51 -18.69
C VAL A 778 -14.07 15.87 -19.89
N VAL A 779 -15.36 16.01 -19.64
CA VAL A 779 -16.32 16.62 -20.57
C VAL A 779 -16.89 17.87 -19.92
N ALA A 780 -17.27 18.87 -20.71
CA ALA A 780 -18.00 20.01 -20.17
C ALA A 780 -19.49 19.65 -20.00
N LYS A 781 -20.10 20.04 -18.89
CA LYS A 781 -21.54 19.83 -18.64
C LYS A 781 -22.15 21.06 -17.95
N GLN A 782 -23.38 21.41 -18.33
CA GLN A 782 -24.15 22.38 -17.55
C GLN A 782 -24.60 21.75 -16.24
N SER A 783 -24.37 22.43 -15.12
CA SER A 783 -24.79 21.97 -13.81
C SER A 783 -25.20 23.15 -12.92
N ASN A 784 -26.35 23.01 -12.26
CA ASN A 784 -26.78 23.88 -11.16
C ASN A 784 -25.89 23.61 -9.95
N GLN A 785 -24.99 24.53 -9.61
CA GLN A 785 -24.05 24.38 -8.50
C GLN A 785 -24.08 25.57 -7.54
N ILE A 786 -23.55 25.35 -6.33
CA ILE A 786 -23.43 26.35 -5.27
C ILE A 786 -22.07 27.03 -5.35
N PHE A 787 -22.07 28.35 -5.51
CA PHE A 787 -20.87 29.18 -5.64
C PHE A 787 -20.76 30.19 -4.50
N VAL A 788 -19.53 30.47 -4.07
CA VAL A 788 -19.20 31.58 -3.17
C VAL A 788 -18.63 32.75 -4.00
N LYS A 789 -19.13 33.96 -3.75
CA LYS A 789 -18.59 35.24 -4.25
C LYS A 789 -17.26 35.52 -3.56
N LEU A 790 -16.23 35.92 -4.30
CA LEU A 790 -14.88 36.09 -3.76
C LEU A 790 -14.31 37.50 -3.92
N GLU A 791 -15.02 38.40 -4.58
CA GLU A 791 -14.56 39.74 -4.95
C GLU A 791 -14.08 40.52 -3.71
N GLU A 792 -14.95 40.68 -2.70
CA GLU A 792 -14.62 41.30 -1.40
C GLU A 792 -13.49 40.55 -0.68
N ALA A 793 -13.55 39.21 -0.65
CA ALA A 793 -12.55 38.38 0.01
C ALA A 793 -11.15 38.55 -0.59
N LYS A 794 -11.08 38.70 -1.92
CA LYS A 794 -9.83 38.92 -2.67
C LYS A 794 -9.24 40.29 -2.36
N GLU A 795 -10.05 41.36 -2.35
CA GLU A 795 -9.60 42.71 -1.96
C GLU A 795 -9.04 42.72 -0.53
N LEU A 796 -9.75 42.13 0.43
CA LEU A 796 -9.28 41.97 1.80
C LEU A 796 -7.97 41.17 1.88
N LEU A 797 -7.83 40.11 1.09
CA LEU A 797 -6.63 39.26 1.07
C LEU A 797 -5.43 39.97 0.41
N TYR A 798 -5.64 40.72 -0.68
CA TYR A 798 -4.59 41.55 -1.27
C TYR A 798 -4.08 42.57 -0.25
N LYS A 799 -4.99 43.26 0.44
CA LYS A 799 -4.64 44.23 1.48
C LYS A 799 -3.87 43.60 2.64
N ALA A 800 -4.34 42.47 3.19
CA ALA A 800 -3.64 41.78 4.28
C ALA A 800 -2.24 41.26 3.89
N ILE A 801 -1.98 41.05 2.59
CA ILE A 801 -0.68 40.67 2.03
C ILE A 801 0.21 41.91 1.73
N GLU A 802 -0.38 43.09 1.60
CA GLU A 802 0.30 44.38 1.42
C GLU A 802 0.68 45.01 2.77
N ASP A 803 -0.26 45.05 3.71
CA ASP A 803 -0.11 45.53 5.10
C ASP A 803 0.76 44.62 5.99
N GLU A 804 1.37 43.57 5.42
CA GLU A 804 2.19 42.57 6.10
C GLU A 804 1.49 41.77 7.23
N GLU A 805 0.16 41.78 7.32
CA GLU A 805 -0.60 40.91 8.24
C GLU A 805 -0.45 39.42 7.90
N ILE A 806 -0.21 39.10 6.63
CA ILE A 806 0.08 37.76 6.13
C ILE A 806 1.48 37.73 5.51
N LYS A 807 2.39 36.98 6.11
CA LYS A 807 3.78 36.79 5.66
C LYS A 807 3.97 35.39 5.11
N PHE A 808 4.72 35.28 4.00
CA PHE A 808 5.10 34.01 3.40
C PHE A 808 6.59 33.74 3.64
N SER A 809 6.97 32.48 3.82
CA SER A 809 8.39 32.08 3.99
C SER A 809 9.31 32.50 2.84
N HIS A 810 8.75 32.81 1.66
CA HIS A 810 9.49 33.36 0.53
C HIS A 810 8.57 34.14 -0.42
N SER A 811 9.08 35.19 -1.07
CA SER A 811 8.35 36.04 -2.02
C SER A 811 7.77 35.28 -3.23
N GLY A 812 8.43 34.21 -3.66
CA GLY A 812 7.94 33.31 -4.70
C GLY A 812 6.54 32.75 -4.40
N TRP A 813 6.24 32.41 -3.14
CA TRP A 813 4.92 31.93 -2.74
C TRP A 813 3.85 33.03 -2.75
N LYS A 814 4.21 34.28 -2.37
CA LYS A 814 3.33 35.45 -2.53
C LYS A 814 2.91 35.60 -3.99
N ASN A 815 3.84 35.51 -4.94
CA ASN A 815 3.52 35.59 -6.37
C ASN A 815 2.60 34.45 -6.84
N THR A 816 2.78 33.22 -6.35
CA THR A 816 1.88 32.09 -6.64
C THR A 816 0.45 32.37 -6.15
N VAL A 817 0.30 32.92 -4.94
CA VAL A 817 -1.01 33.30 -4.39
C VAL A 817 -1.67 34.39 -5.22
N LEU A 818 -0.95 35.49 -5.52
CA LEU A 818 -1.48 36.60 -6.33
C LEU A 818 -1.94 36.14 -7.72
N ASN A 819 -1.16 35.27 -8.37
CA ASN A 819 -1.53 34.69 -9.67
C ASN A 819 -2.79 33.80 -9.58
N TYR A 820 -2.95 33.02 -8.49
CA TYR A 820 -4.16 32.23 -8.29
C TYR A 820 -5.40 33.11 -8.09
N LEU A 821 -5.30 34.17 -7.27
CA LEU A 821 -6.39 35.10 -7.02
C LEU A 821 -6.83 35.84 -8.28
N ASN A 822 -5.88 36.28 -9.12
CA ASN A 822 -6.18 36.94 -10.40
C ASN A 822 -6.98 36.05 -11.36
N ASN A 823 -6.79 34.73 -11.32
CA ASN A 823 -7.46 33.76 -12.21
C ASN A 823 -8.69 33.08 -11.56
N THR A 824 -9.10 33.48 -10.36
CA THR A 824 -10.25 32.89 -9.65
C THR A 824 -11.34 33.95 -9.47
N GLU A 825 -12.47 33.79 -10.17
CA GLU A 825 -13.65 34.64 -10.01
C GLU A 825 -14.48 34.21 -8.80
N THR A 826 -15.02 32.98 -8.84
CA THR A 826 -15.96 32.42 -7.87
C THR A 826 -15.57 30.99 -7.52
N TRP A 827 -16.05 30.47 -6.39
CA TRP A 827 -15.68 29.13 -5.92
C TRP A 827 -16.88 28.18 -5.83
N CYS A 828 -16.89 27.16 -6.69
CA CYS A 828 -17.88 26.07 -6.63
C CYS A 828 -17.59 25.14 -5.44
N ILE A 829 -18.50 25.13 -4.46
CA ILE A 829 -18.36 24.41 -3.18
C ILE A 829 -19.18 23.11 -3.09
N SER A 830 -20.19 22.90 -3.94
CA SER A 830 -20.99 21.66 -4.02
C SER A 830 -20.33 20.57 -4.88
N ARG A 831 -20.66 19.29 -4.63
CA ARG A 831 -20.19 18.09 -5.37
C ARG A 831 -21.23 16.97 -5.28
N GLN A 832 -21.25 16.06 -6.26
CA GLN A 832 -22.30 15.04 -6.43
C GLN A 832 -21.85 13.61 -6.05
N TYR A 833 -20.64 13.45 -5.49
CA TYR A 833 -20.19 12.19 -4.91
C TYR A 833 -20.76 12.00 -3.50
N TRP A 834 -20.88 10.75 -3.05
CA TRP A 834 -21.64 10.42 -1.83
C TRP A 834 -20.87 10.67 -0.52
N TRP A 835 -19.53 10.69 -0.54
CA TRP A 835 -18.73 10.85 0.68
C TRP A 835 -18.33 12.31 0.96
N GLY A 836 -18.94 12.93 1.96
CA GLY A 836 -18.54 14.25 2.45
C GLY A 836 -19.43 14.77 3.58
N ASN A 837 -19.36 16.08 3.84
CA ASN A 837 -20.37 16.77 4.64
C ASN A 837 -21.55 17.12 3.72
N GLU A 838 -22.75 16.61 4.01
CA GLU A 838 -23.96 16.85 3.21
C GLU A 838 -24.35 18.33 3.17
N VAL A 839 -24.93 18.78 2.05
CA VAL A 839 -25.51 20.11 1.92
C VAL A 839 -26.95 20.05 2.42
N SER A 840 -27.27 20.74 3.52
CA SER A 840 -28.57 20.65 4.23
C SER A 840 -29.84 20.96 3.42
N GLU A 841 -29.71 21.42 2.17
CA GLU A 841 -30.80 21.74 1.24
C GLU A 841 -30.93 20.73 0.09
N ASN A 842 -29.99 19.78 -0.02
CA ASN A 842 -29.91 18.83 -1.11
C ASN A 842 -29.13 17.57 -0.67
N ASP A 843 -29.85 16.54 -0.24
CA ASP A 843 -29.28 15.27 0.26
C ASP A 843 -28.38 14.55 -0.76
N ASP A 844 -28.47 14.88 -2.06
CA ASP A 844 -27.64 14.33 -3.13
C ASP A 844 -26.35 15.13 -3.42
N GLU A 845 -26.08 16.19 -2.65
CA GLU A 845 -24.82 16.93 -2.73
C GLU A 845 -24.07 16.98 -1.40
N VAL A 846 -22.73 16.95 -1.53
CA VAL A 846 -21.80 17.17 -0.42
C VAL A 846 -20.93 18.39 -0.69
N PHE A 847 -20.51 19.05 0.38
CA PHE A 847 -19.50 20.08 0.31
C PHE A 847 -18.16 19.51 -0.13
N SER A 848 -17.44 20.26 -0.97
CA SER A 848 -16.06 19.97 -1.33
C SER A 848 -15.20 19.87 -0.07
N THR A 849 -14.22 18.96 -0.13
CA THR A 849 -13.24 18.77 0.95
C THR A 849 -12.54 20.06 1.35
N TRP A 850 -12.27 20.93 0.40
CA TRP A 850 -11.58 22.19 0.60
C TRP A 850 -12.43 23.19 1.39
N PHE A 851 -13.74 23.27 1.12
CA PHE A 851 -14.69 24.03 1.95
C PHE A 851 -14.76 23.48 3.38
N SER A 852 -14.81 22.15 3.51
CA SER A 852 -14.79 21.48 4.80
C SER A 852 -13.52 21.76 5.62
N LEU A 853 -12.36 21.91 4.96
CA LEU A 853 -11.10 22.30 5.60
C LEU A 853 -10.98 23.79 5.90
N SER A 854 -11.63 24.68 5.15
CA SER A 854 -11.72 26.12 5.51
C SER A 854 -12.50 26.34 6.82
N ALA A 855 -13.61 25.61 7.00
CA ALA A 855 -14.33 25.59 8.28
C ALA A 855 -13.47 25.01 9.42
N LEU A 856 -12.60 24.04 9.12
CA LEU A 856 -11.67 23.47 10.09
C LEU A 856 -10.62 24.49 10.57
N SER A 857 -10.14 25.37 9.68
CA SER A 857 -9.23 26.47 10.03
C SER A 857 -9.89 27.47 11.00
N LEU A 858 -11.15 27.84 10.75
CA LEU A 858 -11.95 28.67 11.67
C LEU A 858 -12.18 27.99 13.03
N LEU A 859 -12.47 26.69 13.04
CA LEU A 859 -12.57 25.91 14.28
C LEU A 859 -11.24 25.89 15.04
N GLY A 860 -10.12 25.78 14.31
CA GLY A 860 -8.75 25.83 14.83
C GLY A 860 -8.41 27.15 15.52
N SER A 861 -8.72 28.30 14.89
CA SER A 861 -8.51 29.62 15.51
C SER A 861 -9.42 29.88 16.72
N GLY A 862 -10.55 29.17 16.82
CA GLY A 862 -11.48 29.23 17.95
C GLY A 862 -12.76 30.02 17.66
N TRP A 863 -13.13 30.14 16.38
CA TRP A 863 -14.33 30.85 15.91
C TRP A 863 -15.63 30.41 16.62
N ASN A 864 -15.72 29.12 17.00
CA ASN A 864 -16.84 28.56 17.75
C ASN A 864 -17.03 29.12 19.18
N LYS A 865 -16.08 29.91 19.68
CA LYS A 865 -16.13 30.58 21.00
C LYS A 865 -16.00 32.09 20.92
N ASN A 866 -15.36 32.61 19.88
CA ASN A 866 -15.15 34.04 19.66
C ASN A 866 -15.43 34.35 18.18
N PRO A 867 -16.40 35.22 17.84
CA PRO A 867 -16.73 35.54 16.45
C PRO A 867 -15.58 36.22 15.68
N LYS A 868 -14.63 36.85 16.38
CA LYS A 868 -13.40 37.41 15.80
C LYS A 868 -12.18 36.85 16.53
N PRO A 869 -11.79 35.59 16.25
CA PRO A 869 -10.61 34.98 16.86
C PRO A 869 -9.34 35.73 16.44
N GLN A 870 -8.22 35.43 17.09
CA GLN A 870 -6.92 35.80 16.53
C GLN A 870 -6.59 34.83 15.39
N PRO A 871 -5.84 35.27 14.36
CA PRO A 871 -5.26 34.37 13.37
C PRO A 871 -4.45 33.27 14.05
N THR A 872 -4.30 32.13 13.38
CA THR A 872 -3.28 31.15 13.78
C THR A 872 -1.91 31.72 13.44
N ASP A 873 -0.97 31.75 14.38
CA ASP A 873 0.28 32.49 14.23
C ASP A 873 1.14 31.95 13.07
N GLU A 874 1.25 30.63 12.94
CA GLU A 874 2.09 29.95 11.95
C GLU A 874 1.38 28.73 11.33
N VAL A 875 1.59 28.47 10.03
CA VAL A 875 1.13 27.25 9.36
C VAL A 875 2.17 26.67 8.40
N PHE A 876 2.39 25.35 8.50
CA PHE A 876 3.29 24.59 7.61
C PHE A 876 2.51 23.82 6.55
N VAL A 877 2.80 24.05 5.26
CA VAL A 877 2.13 23.38 4.13
C VAL A 877 3.08 23.04 2.98
N ASN A 878 2.64 22.12 2.12
CA ASN A 878 3.20 21.94 0.77
C ASN A 878 2.46 22.85 -0.25
N PRO A 879 2.88 22.90 -1.53
CA PRO A 879 2.30 23.80 -2.53
C PRO A 879 0.85 23.45 -2.91
N ASP A 880 0.44 22.19 -2.79
CA ASP A 880 -0.94 21.74 -3.06
C ASP A 880 -1.90 22.25 -1.98
N TYR A 881 -1.52 22.12 -0.70
CA TYR A 881 -2.28 22.67 0.42
C TYR A 881 -2.25 24.20 0.48
N LEU A 882 -1.21 24.87 -0.03
CA LEU A 882 -1.22 26.33 -0.21
C LEU A 882 -2.42 26.76 -1.06
N ILE A 883 -2.55 26.19 -2.27
CA ILE A 883 -3.59 26.58 -3.22
C ILE A 883 -4.96 26.06 -2.79
N ARG A 884 -5.06 24.80 -2.36
CA ARG A 884 -6.35 24.14 -2.11
C ARG A 884 -6.92 24.35 -0.71
N TRP A 885 -6.12 24.72 0.28
CA TRP A 885 -6.57 24.88 1.67
C TRP A 885 -6.24 26.24 2.28
N VAL A 886 -5.00 26.71 2.18
CA VAL A 886 -4.59 27.98 2.82
C VAL A 886 -5.28 29.16 2.17
N ILE A 887 -5.22 29.30 0.83
CA ILE A 887 -5.89 30.42 0.15
C ILE A 887 -7.42 30.42 0.44
N PRO A 888 -8.17 29.31 0.27
CA PRO A 888 -9.58 29.27 0.64
C PRO A 888 -9.85 29.57 2.13
N SER A 889 -9.00 29.08 3.04
CA SER A 889 -9.12 29.40 4.47
C SER A 889 -8.95 30.89 4.76
N GLN A 890 -7.98 31.55 4.12
CA GLN A 890 -7.78 32.99 4.25
C GLN A 890 -9.01 33.76 3.74
N LEU A 891 -9.49 33.43 2.53
CA LEU A 891 -10.68 34.06 1.92
C LEU A 891 -11.92 33.90 2.82
N MET A 892 -12.21 32.69 3.29
CA MET A 892 -13.37 32.45 4.16
C MET A 892 -13.22 33.13 5.53
N SER A 893 -12.01 33.13 6.12
CA SER A 893 -11.78 33.80 7.40
C SER A 893 -11.92 35.31 7.31
N LEU A 894 -11.46 35.92 6.22
CA LEU A 894 -11.61 37.36 6.00
C LEU A 894 -13.09 37.75 5.83
N LEU A 895 -13.88 37.01 5.05
CA LEU A 895 -15.34 37.23 4.94
C LEU A 895 -16.08 37.08 6.28
N VAL A 896 -15.75 36.04 7.05
CA VAL A 896 -16.51 35.69 8.27
C VAL A 896 -16.10 36.51 9.49
N THR A 897 -14.81 36.85 9.62
CA THR A 897 -14.24 37.43 10.85
C THR A 897 -13.62 38.82 10.64
N GLY A 898 -13.35 39.20 9.38
CA GLY A 898 -12.55 40.37 9.05
C GLY A 898 -11.06 40.21 9.37
N ARG A 899 -10.56 38.97 9.50
CA ARG A 899 -9.17 38.66 9.86
C ARG A 899 -8.61 37.45 9.09
N PRO A 900 -7.29 37.40 8.83
CA PRO A 900 -6.63 36.22 8.29
C PRO A 900 -6.88 34.96 9.13
N ALA A 901 -6.92 33.81 8.47
CA ALA A 901 -6.89 32.50 9.12
C ALA A 901 -5.49 32.20 9.71
N PHE A 902 -4.44 32.64 9.01
CA PHE A 902 -3.04 32.40 9.35
C PHE A 902 -2.20 33.67 9.13
N SER A 903 -1.30 34.00 10.06
CA SER A 903 -0.38 35.15 9.92
C SER A 903 0.91 34.80 9.19
N ASN A 904 1.59 33.69 9.54
CA ASN A 904 2.83 33.27 8.86
C ASN A 904 2.61 31.94 8.13
N VAL A 905 2.82 31.95 6.81
CA VAL A 905 2.59 30.80 5.92
C VAL A 905 3.93 30.25 5.46
N HIS A 906 4.34 29.13 6.05
CA HIS A 906 5.58 28.43 5.75
C HIS A 906 5.31 27.32 4.73
N VAL A 907 5.68 27.58 3.47
CA VAL A 907 5.51 26.62 2.38
C VAL A 907 6.83 25.92 2.11
N HIS A 908 6.85 24.60 2.29
CA HIS A 908 7.97 23.74 1.90
C HIS A 908 7.72 23.12 0.52
N GLY A 909 8.77 22.73 -0.19
CA GLY A 909 8.62 22.03 -1.48
C GLY A 909 7.97 20.66 -1.33
N SER A 910 7.41 20.14 -2.42
CA SER A 910 6.87 18.78 -2.47
C SER A 910 7.97 17.75 -2.24
N LEU A 911 7.72 16.67 -1.50
CA LEU A 911 8.73 15.65 -1.24
C LEU A 911 8.89 14.70 -2.45
N HIS A 912 10.14 14.55 -2.88
CA HIS A 912 10.64 13.58 -3.84
C HIS A 912 11.71 12.71 -3.16
N ILE A 913 11.97 11.53 -3.72
CA ILE A 913 13.06 10.66 -3.26
C ILE A 913 13.93 10.25 -4.47
N VAL A 914 15.24 10.24 -4.29
CA VAL A 914 16.26 9.91 -5.31
C VAL A 914 17.26 8.93 -4.74
N GLU A 915 17.67 7.97 -5.56
CA GLU A 915 18.78 7.07 -5.28
C GLU A 915 19.65 6.92 -6.53
N ARG A 916 20.46 5.87 -6.55
CA ARG A 916 21.49 5.64 -7.54
C ARG A 916 20.93 5.19 -8.89
N GLN A 917 21.66 5.54 -9.93
CA GLN A 917 21.73 4.68 -11.09
C GLN A 917 22.36 3.34 -10.67
N LEU A 918 21.69 2.23 -10.98
CA LEU A 918 22.42 1.00 -11.27
C LEU A 918 23.40 1.35 -12.38
N LYS A 919 24.72 1.20 -12.12
CA LYS A 919 25.65 1.04 -13.24
C LYS A 919 25.20 -0.21 -13.98
N GLU A 920 25.09 -0.14 -15.30
CA GLU A 920 24.88 -1.33 -16.11
C GLU A 920 26.06 -2.27 -15.90
N ILE A 921 25.82 -3.33 -15.14
CA ILE A 921 26.69 -4.50 -15.05
C ILE A 921 26.10 -5.47 -16.08
N GLU A 922 26.81 -5.69 -17.18
CA GLU A 922 26.39 -6.66 -18.19
C GLU A 922 26.18 -8.03 -17.54
N GLY A 923 24.96 -8.57 -17.62
CA GLY A 923 24.64 -9.94 -17.21
C GLY A 923 23.77 -10.13 -15.95
N THR A 924 23.19 -9.08 -15.36
CA THR A 924 22.18 -9.25 -14.28
C THR A 924 20.74 -9.19 -14.80
N ASP A 925 19.90 -10.12 -14.34
CA ASP A 925 18.49 -10.24 -14.72
C ASP A 925 17.64 -9.12 -14.08
N ASN A 926 16.83 -8.45 -14.90
CA ASN A 926 15.97 -7.35 -14.47
C ASN A 926 14.66 -7.81 -13.80
N THR A 927 14.35 -9.11 -13.79
CA THR A 927 13.06 -9.64 -13.34
C THR A 927 12.94 -9.97 -11.85
N ALA A 928 14.05 -10.11 -11.12
CA ALA A 928 14.03 -10.40 -9.68
C ALA A 928 13.60 -9.18 -8.82
N PHE A 929 12.76 -9.41 -7.80
CA PHE A 929 12.40 -8.41 -6.80
C PHE A 929 13.33 -8.55 -5.59
N ASP A 930 14.38 -7.72 -5.57
CA ASP A 930 15.48 -7.79 -4.61
C ASP A 930 15.22 -6.83 -3.43
N GLU A 931 15.26 -7.34 -2.19
CA GLU A 931 15.06 -6.51 -0.98
C GLU A 931 16.22 -5.54 -0.70
N ASP A 932 17.38 -5.75 -1.34
CA ASP A 932 18.49 -4.79 -1.38
C ASP A 932 18.34 -3.76 -2.53
N ARG A 933 17.32 -3.86 -3.40
CA ARG A 933 16.91 -2.77 -4.32
C ARG A 933 16.16 -1.65 -3.59
N PHE A 934 16.85 -1.02 -2.63
CA PHE A 934 16.82 0.45 -2.54
C PHE A 934 17.76 1.02 -3.61
N VAL A 935 17.30 1.06 -4.87
CA VAL A 935 18.00 1.73 -5.98
C VAL A 935 17.01 2.49 -6.87
N PHE A 936 16.31 3.51 -6.31
CA PHE A 936 15.28 4.27 -7.03
C PHE A 936 15.78 4.85 -8.37
N LYS A 937 15.12 4.44 -9.46
CA LYS A 937 15.06 5.16 -10.74
C LYS A 937 14.73 6.63 -10.50
N THR A 938 15.33 7.55 -11.25
CA THR A 938 15.06 8.99 -11.11
C THR A 938 13.58 9.31 -11.35
N VAL A 939 12.82 9.52 -10.27
CA VAL A 939 11.45 10.01 -10.36
C VAL A 939 11.45 11.53 -10.16
N LYS A 940 11.58 12.29 -11.26
CA LYS A 940 11.30 13.75 -11.29
C LYS A 940 9.79 14.08 -11.12
N LYS A 941 9.07 13.25 -10.37
CA LYS A 941 7.63 13.37 -10.06
C LYS A 941 7.45 13.16 -8.55
N PRO A 942 6.49 13.84 -7.91
CA PRO A 942 6.30 13.76 -6.46
C PRO A 942 5.95 12.33 -5.99
N MET A 943 6.07 12.07 -4.70
CA MET A 943 5.48 10.86 -4.10
C MET A 943 3.97 10.84 -4.35
N ASN A 944 3.48 9.73 -4.91
CA ASN A 944 2.06 9.53 -5.20
C ASN A 944 1.76 8.03 -5.26
N LYS A 945 0.85 7.55 -4.40
CA LYS A 945 0.39 6.15 -4.38
C LYS A 945 0.04 5.58 -5.74
N ARG A 946 -0.55 6.40 -6.60
CA ARG A 946 -0.99 6.03 -7.95
C ARG A 946 0.15 5.61 -8.88
N MET A 947 1.39 6.03 -8.58
CA MET A 947 2.60 5.61 -9.28
C MET A 947 3.35 4.47 -8.56
N GLY A 948 2.86 3.99 -7.42
CA GLY A 948 3.53 2.98 -6.59
C GLY A 948 4.82 3.47 -5.90
N ASN A 949 5.19 4.75 -5.99
CA ASN A 949 6.44 5.30 -5.43
C ASN A 949 6.29 5.82 -3.99
N VAL A 950 5.46 5.15 -3.19
CA VAL A 950 5.14 5.55 -1.82
C VAL A 950 5.87 4.68 -0.80
N VAL A 951 6.43 5.32 0.22
CA VAL A 951 7.12 4.68 1.34
C VAL A 951 6.32 4.98 2.61
N GLU A 952 5.99 3.97 3.39
CA GLU A 952 5.38 4.15 4.71
C GLU A 952 6.46 4.49 5.75
N PRO A 953 6.30 5.57 6.55
CA PRO A 953 7.29 5.97 7.55
C PRO A 953 7.61 4.86 8.55
N VAL A 954 6.64 4.02 8.93
CA VAL A 954 6.82 2.93 9.90
C VAL A 954 7.92 1.96 9.49
N THR A 955 8.11 1.72 8.19
CA THR A 955 9.16 0.85 7.64
C THR A 955 10.54 1.46 7.85
N LEU A 956 10.69 2.77 7.62
CA LEU A 956 11.95 3.48 7.83
C LEU A 956 12.26 3.69 9.32
N ILE A 957 11.26 4.04 10.15
CA ILE A 957 11.39 4.17 11.61
C ILE A 957 11.89 2.86 12.22
N ARG A 958 11.34 1.71 11.80
CA ARG A 958 11.81 0.39 12.28
C ARG A 958 13.24 0.04 11.85
N ARG A 959 13.73 0.56 10.72
CA ARG A 959 15.08 0.30 10.18
C ARG A 959 16.14 1.26 10.74
N PHE A 960 15.77 2.50 11.04
CA PHE A 960 16.71 3.60 11.30
C PHE A 960 16.45 4.38 12.60
N GLY A 961 15.29 4.24 13.23
CA GLY A 961 14.82 5.11 14.32
C GLY A 961 14.10 6.36 13.80
N ALA A 962 13.20 6.90 14.61
CA ALA A 962 12.47 8.12 14.31
C ALA A 962 13.40 9.33 14.21
N ASP A 963 14.33 9.50 15.16
CA ASP A 963 15.23 10.66 15.21
C ASP A 963 16.17 10.74 14.00
N THR A 964 16.69 9.60 13.53
CA THR A 964 17.45 9.50 12.28
C THR A 964 16.63 10.03 11.10
N LEU A 965 15.35 9.65 11.04
CA LEU A 965 14.48 10.02 9.93
C LEU A 965 14.07 11.50 9.99
N ARG A 966 13.82 12.03 11.19
CA ARG A 966 13.57 13.46 11.43
C ARG A 966 14.75 14.31 10.94
N LEU A 967 15.97 13.98 11.38
CA LEU A 967 17.20 14.67 10.96
C LEU A 967 17.42 14.55 9.44
N ALA A 968 17.21 13.37 8.85
CA ALA A 968 17.36 13.17 7.40
C ALA A 968 16.43 14.06 6.56
N TYR A 969 15.19 14.33 7.01
CA TYR A 969 14.31 15.27 6.29
C TYR A 969 14.82 16.70 6.33
N LEU A 970 15.33 17.17 7.47
CA LEU A 970 15.80 18.55 7.58
C LEU A 970 17.01 18.81 6.67
N LEU A 971 17.90 17.81 6.53
CA LEU A 971 18.98 17.86 5.56
C LEU A 971 18.46 17.95 4.11
N SER A 972 17.32 17.33 3.80
CA SER A 972 16.73 17.36 2.45
C SER A 972 16.07 18.69 2.04
N LEU A 973 15.74 19.57 2.99
CA LEU A 973 15.04 20.84 2.74
C LEU A 973 15.90 21.91 2.04
N GLY A 974 17.22 21.76 2.05
CA GLY A 974 18.16 22.74 1.51
C GLY A 974 17.94 24.19 2.00
N HIS A 975 18.31 25.16 1.18
CA HIS A 975 18.20 26.59 1.47
C HIS A 975 17.27 27.31 0.49
N GLY A 976 16.47 28.26 0.99
CA GLY A 976 15.66 29.18 0.16
C GLY A 976 14.38 28.56 -0.45
N TYR A 977 13.88 29.17 -1.52
CA TYR A 977 12.67 28.72 -2.22
C TYR A 977 12.89 27.41 -2.97
N GLN A 978 12.05 26.42 -2.69
CA GLN A 978 12.07 25.14 -3.38
C GLN A 978 10.66 24.67 -3.75
N MET A 979 10.44 24.36 -5.02
CA MET A 979 9.25 23.61 -5.45
C MET A 979 9.34 22.11 -5.09
N GLN A 980 10.55 21.58 -4.96
CA GLN A 980 10.84 20.15 -4.78
C GLN A 980 11.92 19.97 -3.71
N VAL A 981 11.62 19.15 -2.70
CA VAL A 981 12.52 18.71 -1.61
C VAL A 981 12.94 17.28 -1.94
N THR A 982 14.24 16.96 -1.86
CA THR A 982 14.75 15.64 -2.28
C THR A 982 15.38 14.87 -1.13
N ALA A 983 14.64 13.90 -0.58
CA ALA A 983 15.22 12.91 0.33
C ALA A 983 16.09 11.92 -0.45
N SER A 984 17.15 11.42 0.20
CA SER A 984 18.06 10.43 -0.38
C SER A 984 18.62 9.53 0.71
N GLN A 985 19.14 8.36 0.32
CA GLN A 985 19.81 7.46 1.26
C GLN A 985 21.06 8.10 1.89
N ASP A 986 21.72 9.06 1.21
CA ASP A 986 22.88 9.78 1.76
C ASP A 986 22.49 10.65 2.96
N HIS A 987 21.34 11.34 2.90
CA HIS A 987 20.81 12.10 4.05
C HIS A 987 20.50 11.18 5.25
N ILE A 988 19.94 9.99 4.99
CA ILE A 988 19.66 8.98 6.03
C ILE A 988 20.97 8.43 6.63
N ASN A 989 21.96 8.12 5.79
CA ASN A 989 23.27 7.63 6.22
C ASN A 989 24.02 8.67 7.05
N GLN A 990 23.99 9.94 6.63
CA GLN A 990 24.60 11.06 7.35
C GLN A 990 23.96 11.25 8.73
N ALA A 991 22.63 11.30 8.79
CA ALA A 991 21.88 11.38 10.05
C ALA A 991 22.21 10.20 10.98
N LYS A 992 22.12 8.96 10.48
CA LYS A 992 22.41 7.74 11.25
C LYS A 992 23.83 7.74 11.79
N SER A 993 24.82 8.12 10.96
CA SER A 993 26.23 8.17 11.33
C SER A 993 26.46 9.16 12.47
N SER A 994 25.93 10.37 12.36
CA SER A 994 26.03 11.41 13.39
C SER A 994 25.42 10.96 14.72
N LEU A 995 24.17 10.45 14.68
CA LEU A 995 23.44 10.01 15.88
C LEU A 995 24.06 8.77 16.55
N THR A 996 24.58 7.81 15.78
CA THR A 996 25.29 6.65 16.33
C THR A 996 26.60 7.08 16.99
N ARG A 997 27.35 7.98 16.34
CA ARG A 997 28.66 8.47 16.81
C ARG A 997 28.57 9.11 18.18
N ILE A 998 27.57 9.98 18.43
CA ILE A 998 27.43 10.62 19.74
C ILE A 998 27.15 9.61 20.86
N VAL A 999 26.23 8.65 20.69
CA VAL A 999 25.95 7.63 21.72
C VAL A 999 27.23 6.87 22.07
N THR A 1000 27.97 6.40 21.06
CA THR A 1000 29.24 5.69 21.26
C THR A 1000 30.28 6.56 21.99
N LYS A 1001 30.40 7.85 21.64
CA LYS A 1001 31.37 8.76 22.26
C LYS A 1001 31.02 9.08 23.72
N ILE A 1002 29.75 9.38 24.02
CA ILE A 1002 29.28 9.59 25.41
C ILE A 1002 29.54 8.34 26.27
N THR A 1003 29.17 7.16 25.80
CA THR A 1003 29.38 5.91 26.55
C THR A 1003 30.86 5.65 26.83
N ASN A 1004 31.73 5.87 25.84
CA ASN A 1004 33.16 5.65 26.00
C ASN A 1004 33.82 6.70 26.91
N ILE A 1005 33.54 8.00 26.73
CA ILE A 1005 34.22 9.05 27.48
C ILE A 1005 33.87 9.03 28.97
N VAL A 1006 32.63 8.70 29.33
CA VAL A 1006 32.23 8.53 30.75
C VAL A 1006 32.98 7.37 31.41
N ASN A 1007 33.23 6.28 30.67
CA ASN A 1007 34.03 5.14 31.17
C ASN A 1007 35.53 5.45 31.25
N VAL A 1008 36.04 6.44 30.51
CA VAL A 1008 37.42 6.92 30.61
C VAL A 1008 37.55 7.89 31.80
N ILE A 1009 36.73 8.94 31.86
CA ILE A 1009 36.78 9.96 32.94
C ILE A 1009 36.65 9.29 34.32
N LYS A 1010 35.77 8.29 34.50
CA LYS A 1010 35.62 7.56 35.78
C LYS A 1010 36.87 6.79 36.25
N LYS A 1011 37.91 6.63 35.42
CA LYS A 1011 39.18 5.95 35.78
C LYS A 1011 40.29 6.90 36.22
N TYR A 1012 40.12 8.21 36.04
CA TYR A 1012 41.16 9.21 36.29
C TYR A 1012 40.67 10.27 37.28
N PRO A 1013 41.54 10.80 38.17
CA PRO A 1013 41.17 11.88 39.08
C PRO A 1013 40.88 13.19 38.32
N LYS A 1014 40.00 14.03 38.86
CA LYS A 1014 39.74 15.38 38.33
C LYS A 1014 41.00 16.25 38.40
N GLY A 1015 41.25 17.02 37.35
CA GLY A 1015 42.29 18.04 37.25
C GLY A 1015 41.73 19.45 37.05
N GLU A 1016 42.60 20.37 36.61
CA GLU A 1016 42.20 21.74 36.22
C GLU A 1016 41.65 21.78 34.78
N ALA A 1017 40.87 22.82 34.47
CA ALA A 1017 40.29 23.01 33.14
C ALA A 1017 41.37 23.35 32.10
N THR A 1018 41.47 22.51 31.07
CA THR A 1018 42.47 22.60 30.01
C THR A 1018 42.07 23.60 28.92
N GLN A 1019 42.98 23.89 27.97
CA GLN A 1019 42.60 24.70 26.80
C GLN A 1019 41.61 23.96 25.89
N ILE A 1020 41.68 22.62 25.83
CA ILE A 1020 40.75 21.76 25.08
C ILE A 1020 39.32 21.91 25.64
N ASP A 1021 39.19 21.93 26.97
CA ASP A 1021 37.92 22.16 27.68
C ASP A 1021 37.30 23.53 27.38
N LYS A 1022 38.11 24.58 27.27
CA LYS A 1022 37.63 25.93 26.93
C LYS A 1022 37.19 26.01 25.47
N ASN A 1023 38.02 25.49 24.55
CA ASN A 1023 37.76 25.54 23.11
C ASN A 1023 36.42 24.86 22.73
N VAL A 1024 36.08 23.70 23.32
CA VAL A 1024 34.81 23.01 23.03
C VAL A 1024 33.60 23.78 23.57
N LEU A 1025 33.74 24.45 24.71
CA LEU A 1025 32.66 25.24 25.31
C LEU A 1025 32.36 26.51 24.52
N ASP A 1026 33.40 27.24 24.09
CA ASP A 1026 33.29 28.45 23.25
C ASP A 1026 32.66 28.11 21.89
N PHE A 1027 33.10 26.99 21.27
CA PHE A 1027 32.51 26.49 20.03
C PHE A 1027 31.01 26.17 20.20
N CYS A 1028 30.65 25.49 21.30
CA CYS A 1028 29.26 25.14 21.56
C CYS A 1028 28.38 26.36 21.84
N ASP A 1029 28.87 27.42 22.50
CA ASP A 1029 28.10 28.67 22.67
C ASP A 1029 27.76 29.31 21.32
N LYS A 1030 28.75 29.42 20.43
CA LYS A 1030 28.56 29.95 19.07
C LYS A 1030 27.54 29.14 18.27
N ILE A 1031 27.64 27.81 18.30
CA ILE A 1031 26.70 26.91 17.61
C ILE A 1031 25.29 27.01 18.20
N CYS A 1032 25.15 27.16 19.52
CA CYS A 1032 23.84 27.37 20.13
C CYS A 1032 23.23 28.71 19.69
N GLU A 1033 24.00 29.80 19.65
CA GLU A 1033 23.49 31.11 19.17
C GLU A 1033 22.98 31.04 17.71
N GLU A 1034 23.77 30.49 16.80
CA GLU A 1034 23.35 30.34 15.39
C GLU A 1034 22.18 29.36 15.23
N THR A 1035 22.10 28.33 16.06
CA THR A 1035 20.96 27.40 16.08
C THR A 1035 19.68 28.06 16.59
N ARG A 1036 19.74 28.88 17.65
CA ARG A 1036 18.60 29.68 18.13
C ARG A 1036 18.11 30.63 17.03
N ARG A 1037 19.04 31.30 16.32
CA ARG A 1037 18.72 32.17 15.18
C ARG A 1037 18.06 31.37 14.04
N ALA A 1038 18.60 30.21 13.69
CA ALA A 1038 18.03 29.32 12.68
C ALA A 1038 16.61 28.85 13.05
N TYR A 1039 16.33 28.49 14.30
CA TYR A 1039 14.98 28.12 14.75
C TYR A 1039 14.00 29.31 14.74
N HIS A 1040 14.46 30.51 15.10
CA HIS A 1040 13.66 31.73 15.04
C HIS A 1040 13.28 32.09 13.60
N GLU A 1041 14.23 31.96 12.67
CA GLU A 1041 14.07 32.23 11.23
C GLU A 1041 13.52 31.04 10.43
N VAL A 1042 13.15 29.94 11.09
CA VAL A 1042 12.57 28.72 10.48
C VAL A 1042 13.53 28.04 9.46
N ARG A 1043 14.84 28.26 9.61
CA ARG A 1043 15.93 27.65 8.81
C ARG A 1043 16.31 26.26 9.32
N PHE A 1044 15.37 25.32 9.29
CA PHE A 1044 15.57 23.99 9.90
C PHE A 1044 16.69 23.15 9.27
N HIS A 1045 17.01 23.37 7.99
CA HIS A 1045 18.17 22.76 7.33
C HIS A 1045 19.50 23.17 7.99
N ASP A 1046 19.59 24.41 8.46
CA ASP A 1046 20.79 24.94 9.11
C ASP A 1046 20.91 24.41 10.54
N ALA A 1047 19.81 24.38 11.29
CA ALA A 1047 19.76 23.73 12.60
C ALA A 1047 20.19 22.25 12.52
N ALA A 1048 19.79 21.52 11.46
CA ALA A 1048 20.22 20.15 11.22
C ALA A 1048 21.71 20.00 10.88
N LYS A 1049 22.30 20.97 10.17
CA LYS A 1049 23.76 21.02 9.93
C LYS A 1049 24.52 21.33 11.21
N PHE A 1050 24.09 22.33 11.97
CA PHE A 1050 24.69 22.70 13.25
C PHE A 1050 24.66 21.55 14.26
N LEU A 1051 23.58 20.75 14.29
CA LEU A 1051 23.50 19.51 15.07
C LEU A 1051 24.60 18.51 14.69
N ILE A 1052 24.86 18.32 13.39
CA ILE A 1052 25.93 17.43 12.93
C ILE A 1052 27.30 18.01 13.31
N GLU A 1053 27.54 19.29 13.06
CA GLU A 1053 28.79 19.98 13.39
C GLU A 1053 29.12 19.88 14.89
N MET A 1054 28.11 20.07 15.75
CA MET A 1054 28.22 19.89 17.20
C MET A 1054 28.61 18.46 17.60
N ASN A 1055 28.01 17.45 16.94
CA ASN A 1055 28.34 16.04 17.19
C ASN A 1055 29.75 15.67 16.74
N GLU A 1056 30.24 16.27 15.65
CA GLU A 1056 31.60 16.04 15.16
C GLU A 1056 32.65 16.70 16.05
N ASN A 1057 32.40 17.94 16.49
CA ASN A 1057 33.27 18.64 17.44
C ASN A 1057 33.31 17.95 18.81
N PHE A 1058 32.15 17.54 19.34
CA PHE A 1058 32.07 16.73 20.57
C PHE A 1058 32.82 15.40 20.46
N ALA A 1059 32.73 14.73 19.31
CA ALA A 1059 33.45 13.48 19.06
C ALA A 1059 34.97 13.66 18.98
N ALA A 1060 35.45 14.82 18.51
CA ALA A 1060 36.87 15.19 18.53
C ALA A 1060 37.35 15.46 19.97
N TYR A 1061 36.63 16.31 20.72
CA TYR A 1061 36.88 16.57 22.14
C TYR A 1061 36.99 15.28 22.97
N CYS A 1062 36.09 14.32 22.76
CA CYS A 1062 36.15 13.02 23.44
C CYS A 1062 37.44 12.21 23.15
N ASN A 1063 38.03 12.36 21.97
CA ASN A 1063 39.31 11.69 21.66
C ASN A 1063 40.46 12.40 22.37
N GLU A 1064 40.53 13.72 22.23
CA GLU A 1064 41.59 14.55 22.82
C GLU A 1064 41.63 14.43 24.35
N ILE A 1065 40.47 14.41 25.02
CA ILE A 1065 40.40 14.15 26.46
C ILE A 1065 40.85 12.73 26.81
N ALA A 1066 40.50 11.71 26.03
CA ALA A 1066 40.94 10.34 26.32
C ALA A 1066 42.47 10.20 26.20
N GLU A 1067 43.07 10.78 25.17
CA GLU A 1067 44.53 10.85 24.99
C GLU A 1067 45.20 11.63 26.13
N ASN A 1068 44.63 12.78 26.52
CA ASN A 1068 45.12 13.61 27.62
C ASN A 1068 45.04 12.86 28.98
N CYS A 1069 43.96 12.13 29.25
CA CYS A 1069 43.82 11.28 30.44
C CYS A 1069 44.96 10.24 30.52
N HIS A 1070 45.28 9.60 29.40
CA HIS A 1070 46.35 8.62 29.31
C HIS A 1070 47.75 9.23 29.46
N ALA A 1071 47.97 10.46 28.97
CA ALA A 1071 49.25 11.15 29.03
C ALA A 1071 49.55 11.81 30.40
N ASN A 1072 48.57 12.53 30.95
CA ASN A 1072 48.75 13.39 32.14
C ASN A 1072 48.16 12.79 33.43
N GLY A 1073 47.56 11.60 33.38
CA GLY A 1073 47.11 10.85 34.55
C GLY A 1073 45.91 11.46 35.30
N ASN A 1074 45.24 12.46 34.73
CA ASN A 1074 44.07 13.13 35.28
C ASN A 1074 43.10 13.51 34.14
N SER A 1075 41.82 13.74 34.47
CA SER A 1075 40.77 13.98 33.47
C SER A 1075 40.58 15.45 33.06
N GLY A 1076 41.44 16.38 33.51
CA GLY A 1076 41.12 17.81 33.50
C GLY A 1076 39.79 18.08 34.21
N ASP A 1077 39.03 19.08 33.75
CA ASP A 1077 37.66 19.36 34.23
C ASP A 1077 36.56 18.70 33.37
N ALA A 1078 36.91 17.64 32.62
CA ALA A 1078 36.03 17.06 31.61
C ALA A 1078 34.67 16.57 32.14
N GLN A 1079 34.54 16.27 33.44
CA GLN A 1079 33.25 15.91 34.05
C GLN A 1079 32.27 17.10 34.10
N GLU A 1080 32.74 18.30 34.45
CA GLU A 1080 31.89 19.49 34.54
C GLU A 1080 31.65 20.12 33.16
N VAL A 1081 32.67 20.03 32.29
CA VAL A 1081 32.56 20.36 30.86
C VAL A 1081 31.52 19.47 30.20
N LEU A 1082 31.53 18.15 30.43
CA LEU A 1082 30.53 17.23 29.86
C LEU A 1082 29.09 17.55 30.32
N LYS A 1083 28.87 17.91 31.59
CA LYS A 1083 27.55 18.39 32.06
C LYS A 1083 27.13 19.66 31.34
N THR A 1084 28.03 20.63 31.24
CA THR A 1084 27.78 21.92 30.59
C THR A 1084 27.49 21.75 29.10
N LEU A 1085 28.27 20.93 28.40
CA LEU A 1085 28.05 20.54 27.02
C LEU A 1085 26.68 19.88 26.85
N MET A 1086 26.32 18.90 27.69
CA MET A 1086 25.02 18.23 27.59
C MET A 1086 23.83 19.18 27.82
N SER A 1087 23.98 20.18 28.68
CA SER A 1087 23.00 21.27 28.86
C SER A 1087 22.88 22.14 27.60
N LYS A 1088 24.01 22.57 27.01
CA LYS A 1088 24.02 23.32 25.74
C LYS A 1088 23.46 22.50 24.57
N MET A 1089 23.81 21.22 24.48
CA MET A 1089 23.36 20.30 23.45
C MET A 1089 21.84 20.10 23.47
N GLN A 1090 21.16 20.22 24.62
CA GLN A 1090 19.69 20.21 24.70
C GLN A 1090 19.06 21.21 23.74
N GLU A 1091 19.65 22.38 23.59
CA GLU A 1091 19.11 23.46 22.75
C GLU A 1091 19.20 23.15 21.24
N VAL A 1092 20.17 22.33 20.84
CA VAL A 1092 20.36 21.93 19.45
C VAL A 1092 19.61 20.62 19.16
N PHE A 1093 19.67 19.66 20.08
CA PHE A 1093 19.08 18.33 19.96
C PHE A 1093 17.56 18.28 20.11
N SER A 1094 17.01 18.83 21.20
CA SER A 1094 15.66 18.47 21.66
C SER A 1094 14.53 18.73 20.64
N PRO A 1095 14.57 19.80 19.83
CA PRO A 1095 13.57 19.98 18.76
C PRO A 1095 13.67 18.96 17.61
N ILE A 1096 14.88 18.53 17.24
CA ILE A 1096 15.14 17.67 16.07
C ILE A 1096 15.10 16.19 16.44
N CYS A 1097 15.81 15.79 17.50
CA CYS A 1097 15.98 14.39 17.93
C CYS A 1097 15.51 14.20 19.39
N PRO A 1098 14.19 14.30 19.66
CA PRO A 1098 13.66 14.32 21.02
C PRO A 1098 13.79 12.99 21.76
N TYR A 1099 13.81 11.84 21.09
CA TYR A 1099 13.85 10.53 21.76
C TYR A 1099 15.23 10.19 22.30
N GLN A 1100 16.24 10.30 21.44
CA GLN A 1100 17.63 10.05 21.78
C GLN A 1100 18.10 11.05 22.84
N TYR A 1101 17.66 12.31 22.75
CA TYR A 1101 17.89 13.31 23.80
C TYR A 1101 17.29 12.87 25.15
N GLU A 1102 16.01 12.48 25.19
CA GLU A 1102 15.33 12.05 26.41
C GLU A 1102 16.05 10.85 27.07
N LYS A 1103 16.47 9.85 26.27
CA LYS A 1103 17.22 8.69 26.80
C LYS A 1103 18.58 9.11 27.36
N LEU A 1104 19.33 9.94 26.64
CA LEU A 1104 20.64 10.43 27.10
C LEU A 1104 20.51 11.25 28.39
N SER A 1105 19.51 12.13 28.47
CA SER A 1105 19.22 12.93 29.68
C SER A 1105 18.91 12.05 30.90
N LYS A 1106 18.01 11.06 30.76
CA LYS A 1106 17.70 10.09 31.83
C LYS A 1106 18.92 9.25 32.25
N TRP A 1107 19.75 8.82 31.29
CA TRP A 1107 20.95 8.05 31.58
C TRP A 1107 22.00 8.86 32.37
N ILE A 1108 22.22 10.13 32.01
CA ILE A 1108 23.14 11.01 32.74
C ILE A 1108 22.62 11.26 34.16
N ASN A 1109 21.35 11.63 34.30
CA ASN A 1109 20.73 11.93 35.60
C ASN A 1109 20.64 10.72 36.55
N SER A 1110 20.80 9.50 36.05
CA SER A 1110 20.83 8.26 36.86
C SER A 1110 22.23 7.72 37.16
N LYS A 1111 23.30 8.27 36.57
CA LYS A 1111 24.69 7.79 36.73
C LYS A 1111 25.74 8.89 37.01
N GLY A 1112 25.31 10.13 37.15
CA GLY A 1112 26.05 11.26 37.71
C GLY A 1112 25.90 11.33 39.22
#